data_AF-A0A1A2N2J3-F1
#
_entry.id   AF-A0A1A2N2J3-F1
#
_cell.length_a   1.000
_cell.length_b   1.000
_cell.length_c   1.000
_cell.angle_alpha   90.00
_cell.angle_beta   90.00
_cell.angle_gamma   90.00
#
_symmetry.space_group_name_H-M   'P 1'
#
loop_
_entity.id
_entity.type
_entity.pdbx_description
1 polymer ?
#
loop_
_entity_poly.entity_id
_entity_poly.type
_entity_poly.pdbx_seq_one_letter_code
_entity_poly.pdbx_strand_id
1 'polypeptide(L)'
;MPGAPNRVSFAKLREPLEVPGLLDVQIDSFEWLIGSPRWRAAAAERGEPTPVGGLEEVLYELSPIEDFSGSMSLSFSDPRFDEVKAPVEECKDKDMTYAAPLFVTAEFINNNTGEIKSQTVFMGDFPMMTEKGTFIINGTERVVVSQLVRSPGVYFDESIDKSTEKLLHSVKVIPSRGAWLEFDVDKRDTVGVRIDRKRRQPVTVLLKALGWTNEQIHERFGFSEIMMGTLEKDNTAGTDEALLDIYRKLRPGEPPTKESAQTLLENLFFKEKRYDLARVGRYKVNKKLGLNAGEPITSSTLTEEDVVATIEYLVRLHHARTDGQPAVMTVPGGVEVPVETDDIDHFGNRRLRTVGELIQNQIRVGMSRMERVVRERMTTQDVEAITPQTLINIRPVVAAIKEFFGTSQLSQFMDQNNPLSGLTHKRRLSALGPGGLSRERAGLEVRDVHPSHYGRMCPIETPEGPNIGLIGSLSVYARVNPFGFIETPYRKVVDGVVTDEIHYLTADEEDRHVVAQANSPIDGNGRFVEPRVLVRRKAGEVEYVPSSEVDYMDVSPRQMVSVATAMIPFLEHDDANRALMGANMQRQAVPLVRSEAPLVGTGMELRAAIDAGDVVVADKAGVIEEVSADYITVMADDGTRHTYRMRKFERSNHGTCANQSPIVDAGDRVEAGQVIADGPCTENGEMALGKNLLVAIMPWEGHNYEDAIILSNRLVEEDVLTSIHIEEHEIDARDTKLGAEEITRDIPNVSDEVLADLDERGIVRIGAEVRDGDILVGKVTPKGETELTPEERLLRAIFGEKAREVRDTSLKVPHGESGKVIGIRV
;
A
#
# COMPACT_ATOMS: atom_id res chain seq x y z
N MET A 1 -1.58 21.88 18.55
CA MET A 1 -0.38 21.18 19.07
C MET A 1 0.26 22.03 20.14
N PRO A 2 0.37 21.54 21.38
CA PRO A 2 1.03 22.28 22.45
C PRO A 2 2.54 22.41 22.19
N GLY A 3 3.13 23.52 22.63
CA GLY A 3 4.57 23.81 22.47
C GLY A 3 5.05 24.10 21.05
N ALA A 4 4.16 24.23 20.07
CA ALA A 4 4.52 24.62 18.71
C ALA A 4 4.97 26.10 18.65
N PRO A 5 5.95 26.45 17.78
CA PRO A 5 6.35 27.84 17.58
C PRO A 5 5.19 28.67 17.03
N ASN A 6 5.11 29.93 17.43
CA ASN A 6 4.05 30.85 16.98
C ASN A 6 4.31 31.35 15.54
N ARG A 7 3.97 30.54 14.55
CA ARG A 7 3.99 30.93 13.13
C ARG A 7 2.71 31.69 12.78
N VAL A 8 2.86 32.95 12.39
CA VAL A 8 1.71 33.81 12.03
C VAL A 8 1.18 33.42 10.65
N SER A 9 -0.07 32.99 10.59
CA SER A 9 -0.75 32.62 9.34
C SER A 9 -1.49 33.81 8.72
N PHE A 10 -1.50 33.86 7.39
CA PHE A 10 -2.28 34.81 6.59
C PHE A 10 -3.68 34.27 6.23
N ALA A 11 -4.12 33.20 6.91
CA ALA A 11 -5.40 32.55 6.68
C ALA A 11 -6.58 33.54 6.83
N LYS A 12 -7.34 33.71 5.76
CA LYS A 12 -8.63 34.45 5.77
C LYS A 12 -9.82 33.54 6.03
N LEU A 13 -9.65 32.24 5.82
CA LEU A 13 -10.67 31.21 5.99
C LEU A 13 -10.35 30.41 7.25
N ARG A 14 -11.37 30.11 8.05
CA ARG A 14 -11.26 29.19 9.18
C ARG A 14 -11.28 27.76 8.67
N GLU A 15 -10.33 26.93 9.10
CA GLU A 15 -10.39 25.47 8.88
C GLU A 15 -11.31 24.84 9.94
N PRO A 16 -12.42 24.16 9.56
CA PRO A 16 -13.34 23.53 10.50
C PRO A 16 -12.89 22.12 10.92
N LEU A 17 -12.03 21.48 10.12
CA LEU A 17 -11.47 20.16 10.36
C LEU A 17 -9.95 20.26 10.41
N GLU A 18 -9.35 19.67 11.44
CA GLU A 18 -7.89 19.56 11.52
C GLU A 18 -7.36 18.44 10.61
N VAL A 19 -6.06 18.50 10.28
CA VAL A 19 -5.39 17.45 9.52
C VAL A 19 -5.46 16.13 10.31
N PRO A 20 -5.92 15.01 9.69
CA PRO A 20 -6.01 13.70 10.36
C PRO A 20 -4.62 13.13 10.67
N GLY A 21 -4.54 11.94 11.27
CA GLY A 21 -3.28 11.25 11.43
C GLY A 21 -2.70 10.88 10.06
N LEU A 22 -1.53 11.43 9.70
CA LEU A 22 -0.99 11.21 8.36
C LEU A 22 -0.48 9.77 8.13
N LEU A 23 -0.42 8.94 9.16
CA LEU A 23 -0.05 7.52 9.08
C LEU A 23 -1.23 6.55 9.13
N ASP A 24 -2.46 7.04 9.31
CA ASP A 24 -3.66 6.21 9.55
C ASP A 24 -3.87 5.16 8.44
N VAL A 25 -3.53 5.48 7.19
CA VAL A 25 -3.62 4.54 6.05
C VAL A 25 -2.78 3.26 6.24
N GLN A 26 -1.67 3.34 6.96
CA GLN A 26 -0.82 2.20 7.32
C GLN A 26 -1.29 1.56 8.64
N ILE A 27 -1.44 2.39 9.68
CA ILE A 27 -1.70 1.93 11.05
C ILE A 27 -3.07 1.28 11.16
N ASP A 28 -4.14 1.96 10.74
CA ASP A 28 -5.51 1.44 10.88
C ASP A 28 -5.72 0.16 10.06
N SER A 29 -5.07 0.08 8.90
CA SER A 29 -5.10 -1.10 8.04
C SER A 29 -4.41 -2.31 8.67
N PHE A 30 -3.27 -2.11 9.32
CA PHE A 30 -2.57 -3.19 10.02
C PHE A 30 -3.29 -3.59 11.31
N GLU A 31 -3.83 -2.62 12.06
CA GLU A 31 -4.62 -2.88 13.26
C GLU A 31 -5.90 -3.66 12.97
N TRP A 32 -6.58 -3.37 11.86
CA TRP A 32 -7.69 -4.18 11.36
C TRP A 32 -7.26 -5.63 11.09
N LEU A 33 -6.11 -5.83 10.43
CA LEU A 33 -5.61 -7.15 10.10
C LEU A 33 -5.40 -8.00 11.37
N ILE A 34 -4.73 -7.44 12.37
CA ILE A 34 -4.42 -8.15 13.62
C ILE A 34 -5.59 -8.16 14.63
N GLY A 35 -6.64 -7.38 14.39
CA GLY A 35 -7.80 -7.27 15.26
C GLY A 35 -7.50 -6.54 16.58
N SER A 36 -6.73 -5.44 16.53
CA SER A 36 -6.26 -4.73 17.74
C SER A 36 -7.43 -4.20 18.59
N PRO A 37 -7.25 -4.04 19.92
CA PRO A 37 -8.29 -3.46 20.77
C PRO A 37 -8.72 -2.05 20.34
N ARG A 38 -7.76 -1.22 19.87
CA ARG A 38 -8.04 0.14 19.36
C ARG A 38 -8.97 0.08 18.15
N TRP A 39 -8.69 -0.79 17.19
CA TRP A 39 -9.52 -0.97 16.01
C TRP A 39 -10.91 -1.53 16.37
N ARG A 40 -11.00 -2.53 17.26
CA ARG A 40 -12.30 -3.10 17.69
C ARG A 40 -13.21 -2.05 18.32
N ALA A 41 -12.65 -1.18 19.18
CA ALA A 41 -13.39 -0.08 19.78
C ALA A 41 -13.89 0.91 18.71
N ALA A 42 -13.02 1.34 17.80
CA ALA A 42 -13.39 2.24 16.71
C ALA A 42 -14.44 1.62 15.76
N ALA A 43 -14.35 0.33 15.46
CA ALA A 43 -15.34 -0.38 14.64
C ALA A 43 -16.71 -0.49 15.33
N ALA A 44 -16.73 -0.74 16.64
CA ALA A 44 -17.96 -0.78 17.43
C ALA A 44 -18.66 0.60 17.45
N GLU A 45 -17.90 1.69 17.57
CA GLU A 45 -18.44 3.06 17.49
C GLU A 45 -19.05 3.39 16.12
N ARG A 46 -18.54 2.79 15.04
CA ARG A 46 -19.12 2.88 13.68
C ARG A 46 -20.40 2.06 13.49
N GLY A 47 -20.84 1.32 14.52
CA GLY A 47 -22.07 0.52 14.48
C GLY A 47 -21.90 -0.90 13.96
N GLU A 48 -20.67 -1.45 13.97
CA GLU A 48 -20.43 -2.87 13.68
C GLU A 48 -20.55 -3.70 14.97
N PRO A 49 -21.63 -4.49 15.18
CA PRO A 49 -21.88 -5.17 16.45
C PRO A 49 -20.92 -6.34 16.72
N THR A 50 -20.36 -6.96 15.67
CA THR A 50 -19.39 -8.05 15.75
C THR A 50 -18.27 -7.82 14.74
N PRO A 51 -17.30 -6.92 15.05
CA PRO A 51 -16.20 -6.63 14.16
C PRO A 51 -15.27 -7.85 14.08
N VAL A 52 -14.94 -8.27 12.86
CA VAL A 52 -14.07 -9.42 12.58
C VAL A 52 -12.74 -8.91 12.00
N GLY A 53 -11.63 -9.26 12.65
CA GLY A 53 -10.29 -8.87 12.18
C GLY A 53 -9.89 -9.60 10.90
N GLY A 54 -8.93 -9.06 10.15
CA GLY A 54 -8.52 -9.65 8.87
C GLY A 54 -7.96 -11.09 8.98
N LEU A 55 -7.27 -11.41 10.07
CA LEU A 55 -6.83 -12.79 10.37
C LEU A 55 -7.99 -13.71 10.73
N GLU A 56 -8.92 -13.23 11.55
CA GLU A 56 -10.12 -13.99 11.94
C GLU A 56 -10.97 -14.31 10.70
N GLU A 57 -11.13 -13.36 9.78
CA GLU A 57 -11.83 -13.54 8.50
C GLU A 57 -11.22 -14.69 7.70
N VAL A 58 -9.89 -14.75 7.56
CA VAL A 58 -9.22 -15.85 6.84
C VAL A 58 -9.40 -17.20 7.54
N LEU A 59 -9.39 -17.23 8.88
CA LEU A 59 -9.60 -18.46 9.64
C LEU A 59 -11.05 -18.95 9.53
N TYR A 60 -12.04 -18.04 9.56
CA TYR A 60 -13.45 -18.38 9.37
C TYR A 60 -13.76 -18.83 7.95
N GLU A 61 -13.16 -18.21 6.92
CA GLU A 61 -13.28 -18.67 5.54
C GLU A 61 -12.69 -20.09 5.33
N LEU A 62 -11.60 -20.40 6.03
CA LEU A 62 -10.91 -21.68 5.91
C LEU A 62 -11.62 -22.81 6.68
N SER A 63 -12.27 -22.45 7.80
CA SER A 63 -12.87 -23.40 8.73
C SER A 63 -14.32 -23.72 8.35
N PRO A 64 -14.76 -24.99 8.36
CA PRO A 64 -13.99 -26.19 8.66
C PRO A 64 -13.29 -26.80 7.42
N ILE A 65 -12.13 -27.42 7.66
CA ILE A 65 -11.46 -28.30 6.70
C ILE A 65 -11.95 -29.72 6.93
N GLU A 66 -12.75 -30.24 5.99
CA GLU A 66 -13.27 -31.61 6.04
C GLU A 66 -12.53 -32.55 5.08
N ASP A 67 -12.47 -33.84 5.39
CA ASP A 67 -12.02 -34.86 4.45
C ASP A 67 -13.10 -35.16 3.38
N PHE A 68 -12.78 -35.96 2.36
CA PHE A 68 -13.74 -36.27 1.28
C PHE A 68 -14.99 -37.03 1.77
N SER A 69 -14.89 -37.78 2.88
CA SER A 69 -16.02 -38.53 3.45
C SER A 69 -16.83 -37.72 4.48
N GLY A 70 -16.34 -36.57 4.93
CA GLY A 70 -16.94 -35.78 6.01
C GLY A 70 -16.86 -36.47 7.38
N SER A 71 -15.99 -37.47 7.55
CA SER A 71 -15.79 -38.18 8.81
C SER A 71 -14.88 -37.42 9.78
N MET A 72 -14.01 -36.56 9.26
CA MET A 72 -13.06 -35.77 10.05
C MET A 72 -13.12 -34.31 9.63
N SER A 73 -13.01 -33.42 10.62
CA SER A 73 -12.90 -31.99 10.37
C SER A 73 -11.85 -31.33 11.26
N LEU A 74 -11.23 -30.27 10.75
CA LEU A 74 -10.32 -29.40 11.49
C LEU A 74 -10.84 -27.96 11.40
N SER A 75 -10.96 -27.30 12.54
CA SER A 75 -11.38 -25.91 12.63
C SER A 75 -10.32 -25.06 13.31
N PHE A 76 -10.34 -23.75 13.02
CA PHE A 76 -9.42 -22.76 13.58
C PHE A 76 -10.21 -21.62 14.23
N SER A 77 -9.72 -21.14 15.36
CA SER A 77 -10.31 -20.03 16.10
C SER A 77 -9.24 -19.29 16.92
N ASP A 78 -9.61 -18.13 17.47
CA ASP A 78 -8.82 -17.36 18.44
C ASP A 78 -7.36 -17.11 18.02
N PRO A 79 -7.12 -16.30 16.95
CA PRO A 79 -5.78 -15.86 16.64
C PRO A 79 -5.28 -14.87 17.71
N ARG A 80 -4.12 -15.15 18.30
CA ARG A 80 -3.48 -14.28 19.29
C ARG A 80 -1.99 -14.15 19.06
N PHE A 81 -1.45 -13.00 19.44
CA PHE A 81 -0.03 -12.72 19.38
C PHE A 81 0.58 -12.74 20.78
N ASP A 82 1.75 -13.33 20.90
CA ASP A 82 2.62 -13.13 22.05
C ASP A 82 3.42 -11.82 21.89
N GLU A 83 4.21 -11.47 22.90
CA GLU A 83 5.10 -10.32 22.84
C GLU A 83 6.13 -10.44 21.70
N VAL A 84 6.57 -9.28 21.21
CA VAL A 84 7.61 -9.19 20.18
C VAL A 84 8.92 -9.77 20.70
N LYS A 85 9.65 -10.48 19.82
CA LYS A 85 10.85 -11.23 20.23
C LYS A 85 12.02 -10.36 20.66
N ALA A 86 12.13 -9.17 20.07
CA ALA A 86 13.19 -8.21 20.34
C ALA A 86 12.66 -6.79 20.05
N PRO A 87 13.20 -5.76 20.72
CA PRO A 87 12.91 -4.37 20.40
C PRO A 87 13.36 -3.98 18.98
N VAL A 88 12.74 -2.92 18.43
CA VAL A 88 13.03 -2.34 17.10
C VAL A 88 14.53 -2.10 16.88
N GLU A 89 15.19 -1.44 17.83
CA GLU A 89 16.62 -1.09 17.72
C GLU A 89 17.53 -2.33 17.71
N GLU A 90 17.19 -3.35 18.51
CA GLU A 90 17.94 -4.60 18.53
C GLU A 90 17.74 -5.38 17.22
N CYS A 91 16.55 -5.32 16.61
CA CYS A 91 16.32 -5.92 15.30
C CYS A 91 17.16 -5.28 14.20
N LYS A 92 17.34 -3.95 14.25
CA LYS A 92 18.20 -3.22 13.30
C LYS A 92 19.68 -3.55 13.51
N ASP A 93 20.15 -3.57 14.75
CA ASP A 93 21.56 -3.82 15.10
C ASP A 93 22.02 -5.28 14.87
N LYS A 94 21.10 -6.26 14.92
CA LYS A 94 21.41 -7.69 14.75
C LYS A 94 20.88 -8.30 13.47
N ASP A 95 20.44 -7.48 12.52
CA ASP A 95 19.80 -7.91 11.27
C ASP A 95 18.65 -8.91 11.44
N MET A 96 17.89 -8.75 12.51
CA MET A 96 16.72 -9.57 12.81
C MET A 96 15.46 -8.94 12.19
N THR A 97 14.41 -9.75 12.05
CA THR A 97 13.08 -9.27 11.66
C THR A 97 12.28 -8.94 12.92
N TYR A 98 11.66 -7.76 12.96
CA TYR A 98 10.77 -7.37 14.06
C TYR A 98 9.43 -8.10 13.90
N ALA A 99 9.21 -9.10 14.76
CA ALA A 99 8.07 -10.02 14.65
C ALA A 99 7.58 -10.51 16.01
N ALA A 100 6.29 -10.86 16.05
CA ALA A 100 5.61 -11.49 17.18
C ALA A 100 5.19 -12.93 16.82
N PRO A 101 5.30 -13.90 17.75
CA PRO A 101 4.77 -15.24 17.55
C PRO A 101 3.24 -15.23 17.41
N LEU A 102 2.70 -15.82 16.33
CA LEU A 102 1.26 -16.01 16.14
C LEU A 102 0.83 -17.39 16.63
N PHE A 103 -0.17 -17.44 17.51
CA PHE A 103 -0.83 -18.65 17.97
C PHE A 103 -2.30 -18.68 17.54
N VAL A 104 -2.80 -19.87 17.23
CA VAL A 104 -4.21 -20.11 16.94
C VAL A 104 -4.71 -21.32 17.72
N THR A 105 -5.97 -21.31 18.10
CA THR A 105 -6.62 -22.48 18.68
C THR A 105 -7.19 -23.35 17.56
N ALA A 106 -6.64 -24.56 17.41
CA ALA A 106 -7.05 -25.51 16.39
C ALA A 106 -7.79 -26.69 17.03
N GLU A 107 -8.96 -27.03 16.49
CA GLU A 107 -9.80 -28.11 17.00
C GLU A 107 -10.04 -29.16 15.93
N PHE A 108 -9.57 -30.38 16.20
CA PHE A 108 -9.84 -31.54 15.38
C PHE A 108 -11.07 -32.27 15.92
N ILE A 109 -12.04 -32.52 15.04
CA ILE A 109 -13.29 -33.19 15.37
C ILE A 109 -13.40 -34.44 14.51
N ASN A 110 -13.52 -35.60 15.17
CA ASN A 110 -13.86 -36.85 14.51
C ASN A 110 -15.37 -37.07 14.61
N ASN A 111 -16.08 -36.96 13.49
CA ASN A 111 -17.55 -37.07 13.45
C ASN A 111 -18.03 -38.50 13.74
N ASN A 112 -17.18 -39.51 13.58
CA ASN A 112 -17.53 -40.90 13.89
C ASN A 112 -17.48 -41.21 15.39
N THR A 113 -16.52 -40.64 16.12
CA THR A 113 -16.35 -40.90 17.56
C THR A 113 -16.90 -39.77 18.44
N GLY A 114 -17.10 -38.58 17.88
CA GLY A 114 -17.44 -37.36 18.62
C GLY A 114 -16.27 -36.78 19.43
N GLU A 115 -15.06 -37.29 19.26
CA GLU A 115 -13.89 -36.79 19.98
C GLU A 115 -13.42 -35.44 19.41
N ILE A 116 -13.26 -34.46 20.29
CA ILE A 116 -12.74 -33.13 19.98
C ILE A 116 -11.38 -32.97 20.66
N LYS A 117 -10.34 -32.78 19.85
CA LYS A 117 -8.97 -32.48 20.33
C LYS A 117 -8.66 -31.02 20.02
N SER A 118 -8.73 -30.16 21.03
CA SER A 118 -8.38 -28.74 20.94
C SER A 118 -6.94 -28.50 21.41
N GLN A 119 -6.15 -27.77 20.63
CA GLN A 119 -4.75 -27.44 20.94
C GLN A 119 -4.42 -26.02 20.46
N THR A 120 -3.58 -25.32 21.23
CA THR A 120 -2.93 -24.10 20.74
C THR A 120 -1.77 -24.46 19.82
N VAL A 121 -1.77 -23.92 18.60
CA VAL A 121 -0.77 -24.19 17.58
C VAL A 121 -0.03 -22.89 17.22
N PHE A 122 1.30 -22.95 17.26
CA PHE A 122 2.16 -21.88 16.75
C PHE A 122 2.10 -21.86 15.21
N MET A 123 1.67 -20.73 14.64
CA MET A 123 1.50 -20.55 13.19
C MET A 123 2.72 -19.93 12.51
N GLY A 124 3.67 -19.40 13.27
CA GLY A 124 4.88 -18.76 12.75
C GLY A 124 5.13 -17.40 13.36
N ASP A 125 6.29 -16.84 13.03
CA ASP A 125 6.64 -15.47 13.40
C ASP A 125 6.01 -14.51 12.41
N PHE A 126 5.23 -13.57 12.92
CA PHE A 126 4.49 -12.61 12.14
C PHE A 126 5.17 -11.24 12.21
N PRO A 127 5.60 -10.66 11.07
CA PRO A 127 6.20 -9.32 11.06
C PRO A 127 5.22 -8.28 11.62
N MET A 128 5.68 -7.50 12.59
CA MET A 128 4.89 -6.46 13.23
C MET A 128 5.19 -5.09 12.63
N MET A 129 4.17 -4.25 12.50
CA MET A 129 4.34 -2.86 12.11
C MET A 129 4.86 -2.06 13.32
N THR A 130 5.83 -1.18 13.08
CA THR A 130 6.32 -0.21 14.08
C THR A 130 5.30 0.94 14.24
N GLU A 131 5.43 1.73 15.30
CA GLU A 131 4.60 2.93 15.52
C GLU A 131 4.76 3.97 14.39
N LYS A 132 5.88 3.92 13.65
CA LYS A 132 6.13 4.78 12.48
C LYS A 132 5.42 4.30 11.21
N GLY A 133 4.66 3.19 11.24
CA GLY A 133 4.01 2.64 10.06
C GLY A 133 4.96 1.91 9.10
N THR A 134 6.02 1.29 9.63
CA THR A 134 7.08 0.60 8.86
C THR A 134 7.27 -0.85 9.35
N PHE A 135 8.01 -1.66 8.60
CA PHE A 135 8.40 -3.01 8.99
C PHE A 135 9.92 -3.15 8.99
N ILE A 136 10.49 -3.89 9.96
CA ILE A 136 11.91 -4.24 9.95
C ILE A 136 12.06 -5.68 9.48
N ILE A 137 12.67 -5.87 8.31
CA ILE A 137 12.88 -7.17 7.69
C ILE A 137 14.38 -7.37 7.50
N ASN A 138 14.95 -8.31 8.25
CA ASN A 138 16.39 -8.59 8.30
C ASN A 138 17.23 -7.30 8.51
N GLY A 139 16.97 -6.57 9.59
CA GLY A 139 17.65 -5.30 9.89
C GLY A 139 17.18 -4.09 9.06
N THR A 140 16.67 -4.31 7.85
CA THR A 140 16.29 -3.23 6.93
C THR A 140 14.87 -2.73 7.16
N GLU A 141 14.71 -1.40 7.20
CA GLU A 141 13.40 -0.77 7.34
C GLU A 141 12.68 -0.64 5.99
N ARG A 142 11.46 -1.16 5.92
CA ARG A 142 10.63 -1.28 4.72
C ARG A 142 9.25 -0.70 4.91
N VAL A 143 8.64 -0.30 3.79
CA VAL A 143 7.27 0.21 3.73
C VAL A 143 6.47 -0.64 2.74
N VAL A 144 5.24 -1.00 3.12
CA VAL A 144 4.29 -1.65 2.22
C VAL A 144 3.42 -0.58 1.56
N VAL A 145 3.60 -0.41 0.25
CA VAL A 145 2.89 0.61 -0.54
C VAL A 145 1.46 0.16 -0.84
N SER A 146 0.50 1.06 -0.67
CA SER A 146 -0.91 0.79 -0.96
C SER A 146 -1.14 0.69 -2.47
N GLN A 147 -1.94 -0.28 -2.91
CA GLN A 147 -2.08 -0.63 -4.32
C GLN A 147 -3.46 -0.27 -4.88
N LEU A 148 -3.51 0.53 -5.94
CA LEU A 148 -4.74 0.81 -6.69
C LEU A 148 -5.03 -0.33 -7.67
N VAL A 149 -6.18 -0.94 -7.53
CA VAL A 149 -6.67 -2.02 -8.40
C VAL A 149 -8.11 -1.76 -8.81
N ARG A 150 -8.56 -2.41 -9.88
CA ARG A 150 -9.99 -2.41 -10.22
C ARG A 150 -10.77 -3.11 -9.11
N SER A 151 -11.87 -2.51 -8.68
CA SER A 151 -12.76 -3.16 -7.71
C SER A 151 -13.40 -4.40 -8.34
N PRO A 152 -13.77 -5.45 -7.60
CA PRO A 152 -14.58 -6.52 -8.15
C PRO A 152 -16.00 -5.98 -8.39
N GLY A 153 -16.69 -6.50 -9.40
CA GLY A 153 -18.01 -6.02 -9.78
C GLY A 153 -18.32 -6.23 -11.26
N VAL A 154 -19.41 -5.62 -11.71
CA VAL A 154 -19.87 -5.63 -13.11
C VAL A 154 -19.52 -4.27 -13.74
N TYR A 155 -18.85 -4.31 -14.90
CA TYR A 155 -18.44 -3.12 -15.64
C TYR A 155 -18.98 -3.15 -17.06
N PHE A 156 -19.70 -2.10 -17.44
CA PHE A 156 -20.24 -1.91 -18.78
C PHE A 156 -19.37 -0.95 -19.58
N ASP A 157 -19.00 -1.35 -20.79
CA ASP A 157 -18.07 -0.63 -21.66
C ASP A 157 -18.69 -0.46 -23.05
N GLU A 158 -18.32 0.61 -23.74
CA GLU A 158 -18.74 0.92 -25.10
C GLU A 158 -17.53 1.08 -26.02
N SER A 159 -17.61 0.51 -27.22
CA SER A 159 -16.55 0.62 -28.21
C SER A 159 -17.15 0.71 -29.61
N ILE A 160 -16.53 1.50 -30.48
CA ILE A 160 -16.96 1.60 -31.88
C ILE A 160 -16.15 0.59 -32.70
N ASP A 161 -16.85 -0.29 -33.41
CA ASP A 161 -16.21 -1.21 -34.35
C ASP A 161 -15.68 -0.45 -35.56
N LYS A 162 -14.37 -0.54 -35.82
CA LYS A 162 -13.71 0.19 -36.92
C LYS A 162 -14.19 -0.20 -38.32
N SER A 163 -14.80 -1.38 -38.48
CA SER A 163 -15.21 -1.90 -39.80
C SER A 163 -16.65 -1.60 -40.16
N THR A 164 -17.53 -1.58 -39.16
CA THR A 164 -18.98 -1.39 -39.33
C THR A 164 -19.46 -0.06 -38.80
N GLU A 165 -18.61 0.70 -38.10
CA GLU A 165 -18.92 1.95 -37.38
C GLU A 165 -20.08 1.80 -36.39
N LYS A 166 -20.45 0.57 -36.06
CA LYS A 166 -21.47 0.26 -35.07
C LYS A 166 -20.91 0.36 -33.66
N LEU A 167 -21.74 0.86 -32.75
CA LEU A 167 -21.49 0.84 -31.32
C LEU A 167 -21.68 -0.58 -30.78
N LEU A 168 -20.60 -1.15 -30.27
CA LEU A 168 -20.59 -2.43 -29.57
C LEU A 168 -20.53 -2.18 -28.07
N HIS A 169 -21.33 -2.94 -27.33
CA HIS A 169 -21.34 -2.88 -25.88
C HIS A 169 -20.80 -4.20 -25.33
N SER A 170 -20.04 -4.10 -24.26
CA SER A 170 -19.48 -5.27 -23.58
C SER A 170 -19.58 -5.12 -22.07
N VAL A 171 -19.58 -6.26 -21.39
CA VAL A 171 -19.65 -6.33 -19.94
C VAL A 171 -18.61 -7.28 -19.42
N LYS A 172 -17.96 -6.90 -18.33
CA LYS A 172 -17.01 -7.75 -17.61
C LYS A 172 -17.47 -7.88 -16.16
N VAL A 173 -17.76 -9.11 -15.75
CA VAL A 173 -17.97 -9.48 -14.35
C VAL A 173 -16.64 -9.95 -13.79
N ILE A 174 -16.04 -9.11 -12.96
CA ILE A 174 -14.70 -9.33 -12.40
C ILE A 174 -14.84 -9.75 -10.94
N PRO A 175 -14.52 -11.00 -10.56
CA PRO A 175 -14.50 -11.41 -9.17
C PRO A 175 -13.24 -10.94 -8.44
N SER A 176 -13.27 -10.99 -7.11
CA SER A 176 -12.05 -10.82 -6.30
C SER A 176 -11.12 -12.02 -6.51
N ARG A 177 -11.71 -13.22 -6.59
CA ARG A 177 -11.03 -14.48 -6.90
C ARG A 177 -11.97 -15.40 -7.68
N GLY A 178 -11.50 -15.96 -8.80
CA GLY A 178 -12.28 -16.90 -9.59
C GLY A 178 -12.19 -16.62 -11.09
N ALA A 179 -13.03 -17.31 -11.86
CA ALA A 179 -13.09 -17.18 -13.31
C ALA A 179 -13.78 -15.89 -13.75
N TRP A 180 -13.34 -15.28 -14.85
CA TRP A 180 -14.01 -14.09 -15.40
C TRP A 180 -15.21 -14.49 -16.24
N LEU A 181 -16.26 -13.68 -16.21
CA LEU A 181 -17.45 -13.84 -17.05
C LEU A 181 -17.64 -12.56 -17.87
N GLU A 182 -17.59 -12.68 -19.19
CA GLU A 182 -17.65 -11.53 -20.10
C GLU A 182 -18.83 -11.71 -21.06
N PHE A 183 -19.64 -10.67 -21.24
CA PHE A 183 -20.74 -10.63 -22.21
C PHE A 183 -20.45 -9.57 -23.26
N ASP A 184 -20.81 -9.83 -24.52
CA ASP A 184 -20.57 -8.87 -25.60
C ASP A 184 -21.68 -8.93 -26.65
N VAL A 185 -22.05 -7.75 -27.18
CA VAL A 185 -22.84 -7.63 -28.41
C VAL A 185 -21.86 -7.52 -29.57
N ASP A 186 -21.92 -8.44 -30.52
CA ASP A 186 -21.05 -8.41 -31.69
C ASP A 186 -21.62 -7.54 -32.82
N LYS A 187 -20.79 -7.29 -33.85
CA LYS A 187 -21.17 -6.52 -35.03
C LYS A 187 -22.31 -7.11 -35.87
N ARG A 188 -22.73 -8.36 -35.58
CA ARG A 188 -23.84 -9.06 -36.24
C ARG A 188 -25.12 -9.03 -35.39
N ASP A 189 -25.14 -8.16 -34.38
CA ASP A 189 -26.24 -7.96 -33.46
C ASP A 189 -26.62 -9.28 -32.74
N THR A 190 -25.62 -10.07 -32.36
CA THR A 190 -25.78 -11.27 -31.53
C THR A 190 -25.16 -11.09 -30.16
N VAL A 191 -25.81 -11.61 -29.13
CA VAL A 191 -25.30 -11.54 -27.75
C VAL A 191 -24.49 -12.80 -27.44
N GLY A 192 -23.25 -12.59 -27.00
CA GLY A 192 -22.31 -13.66 -26.71
C GLY A 192 -21.80 -13.61 -25.28
N VAL A 193 -21.23 -14.74 -24.86
CA VAL A 193 -20.56 -14.91 -23.58
C VAL A 193 -19.20 -15.57 -23.76
N ARG A 194 -18.22 -15.14 -22.96
CA ARG A 194 -16.91 -15.78 -22.80
C ARG A 194 -16.71 -16.08 -21.33
N ILE A 195 -16.41 -17.34 -21.05
CA ILE A 195 -16.07 -17.82 -19.71
C ILE A 195 -14.56 -18.01 -19.66
N ASP A 196 -13.89 -17.39 -18.68
CA ASP A 196 -12.45 -17.50 -18.45
C ASP A 196 -11.59 -17.26 -19.70
N ARG A 197 -11.96 -16.22 -20.48
CA ARG A 197 -11.31 -15.82 -21.74
C ARG A 197 -11.23 -16.95 -22.78
N LYS A 198 -12.11 -17.95 -22.71
CA LYS A 198 -12.25 -19.00 -23.72
C LYS A 198 -13.08 -18.51 -24.91
N ARG A 199 -13.36 -19.43 -25.85
CA ARG A 199 -14.10 -19.14 -27.08
C ARG A 199 -15.48 -18.56 -26.77
N ARG A 200 -15.86 -17.54 -27.54
CA ARG A 200 -17.19 -16.92 -27.50
C ARG A 200 -18.28 -17.92 -27.84
N GLN A 201 -19.37 -17.90 -27.07
CA GLN A 201 -20.56 -18.73 -27.26
C GLN A 201 -21.80 -17.82 -27.30
N PRO A 202 -22.90 -18.23 -27.94
CA PRO A 202 -24.18 -17.52 -27.78
C PRO A 202 -24.59 -17.48 -26.30
N VAL A 203 -25.13 -16.36 -25.84
CA VAL A 203 -25.54 -16.20 -24.43
C VAL A 203 -26.61 -17.21 -24.01
N THR A 204 -27.44 -17.66 -24.95
CA THR A 204 -28.49 -18.65 -24.75
C THR A 204 -27.95 -20.02 -24.34
N VAL A 205 -26.72 -20.38 -24.75
CA VAL A 205 -26.05 -21.61 -24.31
C VAL A 205 -25.79 -21.56 -22.81
N LEU A 206 -25.36 -20.42 -22.27
CA LEU A 206 -25.18 -20.27 -20.83
C LEU A 206 -26.52 -20.33 -20.09
N LEU A 207 -27.55 -19.61 -20.57
CA LEU A 207 -28.87 -19.62 -19.94
C LEU A 207 -29.48 -21.04 -19.91
N LYS A 208 -29.39 -21.78 -21.01
CA LYS A 208 -29.82 -23.20 -21.07
C LYS A 208 -29.03 -24.08 -20.13
N ALA A 209 -27.71 -23.86 -20.02
CA ALA A 209 -26.85 -24.61 -19.10
C ALA A 209 -27.15 -24.32 -17.62
N LEU A 210 -27.69 -23.13 -17.30
CA LEU A 210 -28.25 -22.79 -15.98
C LEU A 210 -29.65 -23.37 -15.76
N GLY A 211 -30.22 -24.09 -16.74
CA GLY A 211 -31.52 -24.74 -16.62
C GLY A 211 -32.71 -23.94 -17.14
N TRP A 212 -32.49 -22.79 -17.80
CA TRP A 212 -33.57 -21.98 -18.36
C TRP A 212 -34.13 -22.58 -19.65
N THR A 213 -35.45 -22.60 -19.79
CA THR A 213 -36.13 -23.01 -21.03
C THR A 213 -36.20 -21.87 -22.04
N ASN A 214 -36.39 -22.19 -23.33
CA ASN A 214 -36.58 -21.16 -24.36
C ASN A 214 -37.76 -20.23 -24.07
N GLU A 215 -38.81 -20.76 -23.44
CA GLU A 215 -40.01 -20.00 -23.03
C GLU A 215 -39.67 -18.97 -21.95
N GLN A 216 -38.90 -19.36 -20.92
CA GLN A 216 -38.43 -18.45 -19.87
C GLN A 216 -37.49 -17.37 -20.42
N ILE A 217 -36.60 -17.74 -21.35
CA ILE A 217 -35.72 -16.80 -22.03
C ILE A 217 -36.55 -15.79 -22.85
N HIS A 218 -37.58 -16.25 -23.55
CA HIS A 218 -38.47 -15.40 -24.33
C HIS A 218 -39.31 -14.47 -23.44
N GLU A 219 -39.84 -14.96 -22.32
CA GLU A 219 -40.57 -14.14 -21.35
C GLU A 219 -39.70 -13.01 -20.79
N ARG A 220 -38.44 -13.32 -20.47
CA ARG A 220 -37.51 -12.37 -19.86
C ARG A 220 -36.96 -11.33 -20.85
N PHE A 221 -36.58 -11.76 -22.05
CA PHE A 221 -35.84 -10.94 -23.02
C PHE A 221 -36.64 -10.62 -24.30
N GLY A 222 -37.93 -10.96 -24.35
CA GLY A 222 -38.79 -10.81 -25.53
C GLY A 222 -38.96 -9.36 -26.03
N PHE A 223 -38.60 -8.38 -25.22
CA PHE A 223 -38.57 -6.97 -25.62
C PHE A 223 -37.42 -6.64 -26.60
N SER A 224 -36.45 -7.55 -26.80
CA SER A 224 -35.23 -7.28 -27.56
C SER A 224 -35.08 -8.19 -28.79
N GLU A 225 -35.06 -7.58 -29.97
CA GLU A 225 -34.85 -8.29 -31.25
C GLU A 225 -33.49 -9.00 -31.31
N ILE A 226 -32.43 -8.41 -30.71
CA ILE A 226 -31.08 -9.01 -30.73
C ILE A 226 -31.01 -10.30 -29.92
N MET A 227 -31.77 -10.39 -28.82
CA MET A 227 -31.86 -11.61 -28.01
C MET A 227 -32.65 -12.69 -28.75
N MET A 228 -33.75 -12.31 -29.41
CA MET A 228 -34.55 -13.25 -30.22
C MET A 228 -33.75 -13.77 -31.42
N GLY A 229 -33.03 -12.90 -32.13
CA GLY A 229 -32.14 -13.29 -33.22
C GLY A 229 -30.95 -14.15 -32.76
N THR A 230 -30.54 -14.05 -31.49
CA THR A 230 -29.53 -14.95 -30.90
C THR A 230 -30.13 -16.32 -30.58
N LEU A 231 -31.36 -16.36 -30.06
CA LEU A 231 -32.08 -17.60 -29.73
C LEU A 231 -32.41 -18.43 -30.98
N GLU A 232 -32.78 -17.80 -32.09
CA GLU A 232 -33.03 -18.48 -33.37
C GLU A 232 -31.76 -19.07 -33.99
N LYS A 233 -30.60 -18.43 -33.78
CA LYS A 233 -29.29 -18.89 -34.28
C LYS A 233 -28.63 -19.93 -33.38
N ASP A 234 -29.23 -20.23 -32.23
CA ASP A 234 -28.70 -21.21 -31.29
C ASP A 234 -29.01 -22.64 -31.76
N ASN A 235 -27.97 -23.44 -31.90
CA ASN A 235 -28.06 -24.83 -32.38
C ASN A 235 -28.25 -25.84 -31.24
N THR A 236 -28.21 -25.42 -29.97
CA THR A 236 -28.36 -26.32 -28.80
C THR A 236 -29.82 -26.43 -28.39
N ALA A 237 -30.38 -27.64 -28.28
CA ALA A 237 -31.82 -27.81 -28.05
C ALA A 237 -32.20 -27.89 -26.57
N GLY A 238 -31.30 -28.35 -25.69
CA GLY A 238 -31.59 -28.57 -24.27
C GLY A 238 -30.43 -28.31 -23.32
N THR A 239 -30.73 -28.30 -22.02
CA THR A 239 -29.78 -28.03 -20.92
C THR A 239 -28.55 -28.93 -20.96
N ASP A 240 -28.74 -30.23 -21.20
CA ASP A 240 -27.65 -31.20 -21.21
C ASP A 240 -26.67 -30.96 -22.36
N GLU A 241 -27.19 -30.65 -23.56
CA GLU A 241 -26.35 -30.34 -24.73
C GLU A 241 -25.55 -29.06 -24.50
N ALA A 242 -26.18 -28.04 -23.92
CA ALA A 242 -25.53 -26.77 -23.60
C ALA A 242 -24.42 -26.94 -22.55
N LEU A 243 -24.67 -27.71 -21.49
CA LEU A 243 -23.66 -28.07 -20.47
C LEU A 243 -22.46 -28.79 -21.10
N LEU A 244 -22.70 -29.79 -21.95
CA LEU A 244 -21.64 -30.55 -22.61
C LEU A 244 -20.84 -29.67 -23.58
N ASP A 245 -21.49 -28.73 -24.29
CA ASP A 245 -20.83 -27.79 -25.19
C ASP A 245 -19.91 -26.81 -24.43
N ILE A 246 -20.39 -26.27 -23.30
CA ILE A 246 -19.56 -25.45 -22.39
C ILE A 246 -18.37 -26.27 -21.87
N TYR A 247 -18.59 -27.51 -21.43
CA TYR A 247 -17.52 -28.37 -20.91
C TYR A 247 -16.44 -28.64 -21.96
N ARG A 248 -16.81 -29.00 -23.19
CA ARG A 248 -15.86 -29.26 -24.29
C ARG A 248 -14.97 -28.04 -24.59
N LYS A 249 -15.50 -26.83 -24.45
CA LYS A 249 -14.77 -25.58 -24.70
C LYS A 249 -13.90 -25.17 -23.52
N LEU A 250 -14.32 -25.45 -22.28
CA LEU A 250 -13.53 -25.17 -21.08
C LEU A 250 -12.39 -26.18 -20.90
N ARG A 251 -12.67 -27.47 -21.11
CA ARG A 251 -11.73 -28.59 -20.94
C ARG A 251 -11.62 -29.41 -22.23
N PRO A 252 -10.91 -28.90 -23.25
CA PRO A 252 -10.72 -29.64 -24.50
C PRO A 252 -9.86 -30.89 -24.24
N GLY A 253 -10.40 -32.06 -24.55
CA GLY A 253 -9.71 -33.36 -24.43
C GLY A 253 -10.18 -34.26 -23.29
N GLU A 254 -11.00 -33.75 -22.36
CA GLU A 254 -11.67 -34.58 -21.37
C GLU A 254 -13.04 -35.06 -21.91
N PRO A 255 -13.41 -36.35 -21.72
CA PRO A 255 -14.73 -36.83 -22.12
C PRO A 255 -15.80 -36.12 -21.29
N PRO A 256 -16.77 -35.42 -21.92
CA PRO A 256 -17.76 -34.64 -21.20
C PRO A 256 -18.87 -35.56 -20.67
N THR A 257 -19.14 -35.52 -19.36
CA THR A 257 -20.35 -36.10 -18.76
C THR A 257 -21.27 -34.99 -18.26
N LYS A 258 -22.56 -35.28 -18.13
CA LYS A 258 -23.55 -34.29 -17.67
C LYS A 258 -23.24 -33.84 -16.26
N GLU A 259 -22.97 -34.79 -15.37
CA GLU A 259 -22.72 -34.55 -13.96
C GLU A 259 -21.42 -33.75 -13.76
N SER A 260 -20.37 -34.06 -14.52
CA SER A 260 -19.10 -33.33 -14.45
C SER A 260 -19.24 -31.91 -14.97
N ALA A 261 -20.04 -31.70 -16.02
CA ALA A 261 -20.29 -30.39 -16.61
C ALA A 261 -21.09 -29.47 -15.67
N GLN A 262 -22.16 -30.00 -15.07
CA GLN A 262 -22.95 -29.28 -14.07
C GLN A 262 -22.10 -28.91 -12.86
N THR A 263 -21.39 -29.89 -12.29
CA THR A 263 -20.52 -29.68 -11.14
C THR A 263 -19.41 -28.67 -11.45
N LEU A 264 -18.85 -28.67 -12.66
CA LEU A 264 -17.85 -27.69 -13.07
C LEU A 264 -18.42 -26.27 -13.11
N LEU A 265 -19.61 -26.09 -13.70
CA LEU A 265 -20.25 -24.78 -13.81
C LEU A 265 -20.61 -24.23 -12.43
N GLU A 266 -21.20 -25.06 -11.57
CA GLU A 266 -21.51 -24.70 -10.18
C GLU A 266 -20.26 -24.31 -9.39
N ASN A 267 -19.19 -25.11 -9.51
CA ASN A 267 -17.94 -24.80 -8.85
C ASN A 267 -17.26 -23.54 -9.39
N LEU A 268 -17.48 -23.17 -10.66
CA LEU A 268 -16.82 -22.01 -11.25
C LEU A 268 -17.40 -20.68 -10.79
N PHE A 269 -18.70 -20.61 -10.43
CA PHE A 269 -19.39 -19.35 -10.16
C PHE A 269 -20.19 -19.31 -8.86
N PHE A 270 -20.71 -20.46 -8.39
CA PHE A 270 -21.70 -20.53 -7.32
C PHE A 270 -21.17 -21.20 -6.04
N LYS A 271 -19.90 -21.64 -6.02
CA LYS A 271 -19.26 -22.23 -4.83
C LYS A 271 -18.13 -21.33 -4.30
N GLU A 272 -18.30 -20.86 -3.06
CA GLU A 272 -17.40 -19.95 -2.34
C GLU A 272 -15.93 -20.42 -2.33
N LYS A 273 -15.70 -21.74 -2.23
CA LYS A 273 -14.34 -22.32 -2.24
C LYS A 273 -13.54 -21.98 -3.49
N ARG A 274 -14.19 -21.73 -4.63
CA ARG A 274 -13.55 -21.51 -5.94
C ARG A 274 -13.84 -20.15 -6.55
N TYR A 275 -14.93 -19.50 -6.16
CA TYR A 275 -15.34 -18.20 -6.65
C TYR A 275 -15.75 -17.28 -5.50
N ASP A 276 -15.31 -16.04 -5.55
CA ASP A 276 -15.52 -15.07 -4.48
C ASP A 276 -15.46 -13.63 -5.03
N LEU A 277 -16.53 -12.86 -4.82
CA LEU A 277 -16.65 -11.44 -5.15
C LEU A 277 -16.03 -10.55 -4.06
N ALA A 278 -15.73 -11.09 -2.88
CA ALA A 278 -15.54 -10.37 -1.62
C ALA A 278 -16.77 -9.52 -1.23
N ARG A 279 -16.81 -9.06 0.02
CA ARG A 279 -17.88 -8.18 0.53
C ARG A 279 -18.06 -6.93 -0.34
N VAL A 280 -16.96 -6.31 -0.74
CA VAL A 280 -16.96 -5.13 -1.63
C VAL A 280 -17.51 -5.43 -3.03
N GLY A 281 -17.19 -6.59 -3.61
CA GLY A 281 -17.70 -6.94 -4.93
C GLY A 281 -19.20 -7.18 -4.90
N ARG A 282 -19.70 -7.91 -3.89
CA ARG A 282 -21.14 -8.11 -3.71
C ARG A 282 -21.87 -6.77 -3.53
N TYR A 283 -21.34 -5.88 -2.68
CA TYR A 283 -21.86 -4.52 -2.52
C TYR A 283 -21.97 -3.78 -3.86
N LYS A 284 -20.89 -3.82 -4.67
CA LYS A 284 -20.87 -3.17 -5.99
C LYS A 284 -21.86 -3.76 -6.97
N VAL A 285 -21.99 -5.09 -7.05
CA VAL A 285 -22.95 -5.74 -7.94
C VAL A 285 -24.38 -5.38 -7.53
N ASN A 286 -24.70 -5.49 -6.24
CA ASN A 286 -26.01 -5.12 -5.70
C ASN A 286 -26.35 -3.66 -6.01
N LYS A 287 -25.43 -2.73 -5.79
CA LYS A 287 -25.61 -1.31 -6.08
C LYS A 287 -25.76 -1.02 -7.58
N LYS A 288 -24.95 -1.64 -8.43
CA LYS A 288 -24.97 -1.41 -9.89
C LYS A 288 -26.24 -1.95 -10.56
N LEU A 289 -26.75 -3.10 -10.10
CA LEU A 289 -27.93 -3.76 -10.69
C LEU A 289 -29.23 -3.46 -9.94
N GLY A 290 -29.17 -2.78 -8.79
CA GLY A 290 -30.35 -2.49 -7.96
C GLY A 290 -30.88 -3.71 -7.21
N LEU A 291 -30.06 -4.73 -6.98
CA LEU A 291 -30.44 -5.99 -6.33
C LEU A 291 -30.19 -5.95 -4.82
N ASN A 292 -31.04 -6.62 -4.04
CA ASN A 292 -30.88 -6.80 -2.58
C ASN A 292 -30.62 -5.49 -1.81
N ALA A 293 -31.25 -4.39 -2.26
CA ALA A 293 -31.07 -3.08 -1.65
C ALA A 293 -31.61 -3.08 -0.21
N GLY A 294 -30.72 -2.91 0.76
CA GLY A 294 -31.07 -2.88 2.19
C GLY A 294 -30.89 -4.20 2.94
N GLU A 295 -30.50 -5.29 2.25
CA GLU A 295 -30.13 -6.54 2.91
C GLU A 295 -28.65 -6.54 3.33
N PRO A 296 -28.30 -7.16 4.48
CA PRO A 296 -26.91 -7.31 4.87
C PRO A 296 -26.16 -8.21 3.87
N ILE A 297 -24.91 -7.83 3.56
CA ILE A 297 -24.06 -8.58 2.62
C ILE A 297 -23.62 -9.88 3.30
N THR A 298 -24.25 -11.00 2.94
CA THR A 298 -23.93 -12.34 3.44
C THR A 298 -23.33 -13.24 2.37
N SER A 299 -23.89 -13.23 1.16
CA SER A 299 -23.39 -14.04 0.05
C SER A 299 -22.18 -13.38 -0.63
N SER A 300 -21.09 -14.14 -0.77
CA SER A 300 -19.87 -13.72 -1.46
C SER A 300 -19.75 -14.28 -2.89
N THR A 301 -20.72 -15.08 -3.33
CA THR A 301 -20.74 -15.66 -4.68
C THR A 301 -21.62 -14.89 -5.65
N LEU A 302 -21.48 -15.21 -6.93
CA LEU A 302 -22.47 -14.81 -7.93
C LEU A 302 -23.75 -15.64 -7.72
N THR A 303 -24.88 -15.13 -8.19
CA THR A 303 -26.15 -15.85 -8.28
C THR A 303 -26.63 -15.86 -9.72
N GLU A 304 -27.54 -16.78 -10.05
CA GLU A 304 -28.15 -16.82 -11.39
C GLU A 304 -28.90 -15.52 -11.71
N GLU A 305 -29.54 -14.91 -10.71
CA GLU A 305 -30.24 -13.64 -10.84
C GLU A 305 -29.29 -12.50 -11.26
N ASP A 306 -28.09 -12.42 -10.67
CA ASP A 306 -27.09 -11.43 -11.06
C ASP A 306 -26.66 -11.59 -12.52
N VAL A 307 -26.51 -12.84 -12.98
CA VAL A 307 -26.13 -13.15 -14.37
C VAL A 307 -27.23 -12.68 -15.33
N VAL A 308 -28.48 -13.00 -15.03
CA VAL A 308 -29.62 -12.61 -15.86
C VAL A 308 -29.82 -11.09 -15.87
N ALA A 309 -29.74 -10.44 -14.71
CA ALA A 309 -29.81 -8.99 -14.58
C ALA A 309 -28.68 -8.28 -15.33
N THR A 310 -27.46 -8.85 -15.32
CA THR A 310 -26.32 -8.34 -16.09
C THR A 310 -26.57 -8.40 -17.60
N ILE A 311 -27.13 -9.51 -18.09
CA ILE A 311 -27.49 -9.67 -19.51
C ILE A 311 -28.60 -8.68 -19.88
N GLU A 312 -29.62 -8.53 -19.04
CA GLU A 312 -30.71 -7.58 -19.27
C GLU A 312 -30.20 -6.14 -19.36
N TYR A 313 -29.34 -5.74 -18.43
CA TYR A 313 -28.72 -4.42 -18.43
C TYR A 313 -27.93 -4.18 -19.73
N LEU A 314 -27.11 -5.13 -20.17
CA LEU A 314 -26.34 -5.01 -21.42
C LEU A 314 -27.26 -4.80 -22.63
N VAL A 315 -28.33 -5.59 -22.72
CA VAL A 315 -29.27 -5.52 -23.84
C VAL A 315 -30.03 -4.19 -23.83
N ARG A 316 -30.45 -3.70 -22.66
CA ARG A 316 -31.08 -2.39 -22.52
C ARG A 316 -30.11 -1.25 -22.84
N LEU A 317 -28.86 -1.33 -22.42
CA LEU A 317 -27.83 -0.34 -22.72
C LEU A 317 -27.64 -0.19 -24.24
N HIS A 318 -27.58 -1.32 -24.94
CA HIS A 318 -27.50 -1.33 -26.40
C HIS A 318 -28.76 -0.75 -27.08
N HIS A 319 -29.95 -1.07 -26.56
CA HIS A 319 -31.22 -0.58 -27.09
C HIS A 319 -31.43 0.94 -26.85
N ALA A 320 -31.21 1.41 -25.63
CA ALA A 320 -31.49 2.77 -25.18
C ALA A 320 -30.76 3.84 -25.98
N ARG A 321 -29.50 3.57 -26.35
CA ARG A 321 -28.68 4.47 -27.16
C ARG A 321 -29.04 4.46 -28.65
N THR A 322 -29.76 3.44 -29.11
CA THR A 322 -30.30 3.40 -30.48
C THR A 322 -31.53 4.30 -30.62
N ASP A 323 -32.32 4.44 -29.56
CA ASP A 323 -33.56 5.24 -29.53
C ASP A 323 -33.42 6.64 -28.90
N GLY A 324 -32.27 6.95 -28.29
CA GLY A 324 -31.95 8.29 -27.78
C GLY A 324 -32.66 8.70 -26.47
N GLN A 325 -33.17 7.75 -25.68
CA GLN A 325 -33.79 8.02 -24.38
C GLN A 325 -32.91 7.57 -23.22
N PRO A 326 -32.86 8.32 -22.09
CA PRO A 326 -32.24 7.84 -20.87
C PRO A 326 -33.01 6.61 -20.37
N ALA A 327 -32.38 5.44 -20.44
CA ALA A 327 -33.00 4.21 -19.95
C ALA A 327 -32.71 4.04 -18.47
N VAL A 328 -33.78 3.79 -17.73
CA VAL A 328 -33.73 3.19 -16.40
C VAL A 328 -34.10 1.72 -16.52
N MET A 329 -33.56 0.90 -15.63
CA MET A 329 -33.93 -0.51 -15.52
C MET A 329 -34.31 -0.79 -14.07
N THR A 330 -35.40 -1.51 -13.90
CA THR A 330 -35.77 -2.11 -12.62
C THR A 330 -35.77 -3.61 -12.80
N VAL A 331 -34.86 -4.31 -12.12
CA VAL A 331 -34.88 -5.78 -12.06
C VAL A 331 -36.10 -6.19 -11.22
N PRO A 332 -36.82 -7.30 -11.52
CA PRO A 332 -37.93 -7.75 -10.69
C PRO A 332 -37.51 -7.94 -9.24
N GLY A 333 -38.21 -7.29 -8.31
CA GLY A 333 -37.85 -7.30 -6.89
C GLY A 333 -36.68 -6.38 -6.51
N GLY A 334 -36.07 -5.69 -7.47
CA GLY A 334 -35.01 -4.72 -7.26
C GLY A 334 -35.48 -3.27 -7.24
N VAL A 335 -34.51 -2.37 -7.10
CA VAL A 335 -34.67 -0.92 -7.15
C VAL A 335 -34.33 -0.43 -8.56
N GLU A 336 -34.97 0.65 -8.98
CA GLU A 336 -34.68 1.31 -10.25
C GLU A 336 -33.23 1.85 -10.27
N VAL A 337 -32.49 1.52 -11.32
CA VAL A 337 -31.11 1.98 -11.55
C VAL A 337 -30.95 2.60 -12.95
N PRO A 338 -30.07 3.61 -13.10
CA PRO A 338 -29.76 4.18 -14.41
C PRO A 338 -28.98 3.19 -15.26
N VAL A 339 -29.29 3.13 -16.56
CA VAL A 339 -28.57 2.31 -17.54
C VAL A 339 -27.50 3.15 -18.24
N GLU A 340 -26.31 3.17 -17.64
CA GLU A 340 -25.12 3.86 -18.14
C GLU A 340 -23.88 2.95 -18.21
N THR A 341 -22.90 3.37 -19.02
CA THR A 341 -21.55 2.79 -19.08
C THR A 341 -20.75 3.17 -17.84
N ASP A 342 -19.69 2.42 -17.54
CA ASP A 342 -18.82 2.65 -16.40
C ASP A 342 -17.47 3.21 -16.84
N ASP A 343 -17.04 4.28 -16.19
CA ASP A 343 -15.67 4.75 -16.30
C ASP A 343 -14.76 3.91 -15.38
N ILE A 344 -13.84 3.15 -15.99
CA ILE A 344 -12.91 2.26 -15.29
C ILE A 344 -11.84 2.98 -14.46
N ASP A 345 -11.66 4.28 -14.67
CA ASP A 345 -10.67 5.12 -14.01
C ASP A 345 -11.28 5.94 -12.87
N HIS A 346 -12.61 6.03 -12.82
CA HIS A 346 -13.35 6.58 -11.69
C HIS A 346 -12.99 5.89 -10.36
N PHE A 347 -12.79 6.64 -9.28
CA PHE A 347 -12.47 6.09 -7.95
C PHE A 347 -13.64 5.34 -7.26
N GLY A 348 -14.84 5.34 -7.83
CA GLY A 348 -15.90 4.38 -7.46
C GLY A 348 -15.70 2.99 -8.10
N ASN A 349 -14.85 2.92 -9.12
CA ASN A 349 -14.52 1.72 -9.89
C ASN A 349 -13.11 1.19 -9.65
N ARG A 350 -12.24 2.04 -9.09
CA ARG A 350 -10.93 1.68 -8.56
C ARG A 350 -10.94 1.68 -7.05
N ARG A 351 -10.34 0.65 -6.45
CA ARG A 351 -10.18 0.55 -4.99
C ARG A 351 -8.71 0.52 -4.63
N LEU A 352 -8.41 0.92 -3.40
CA LEU A 352 -7.11 0.84 -2.80
C LEU A 352 -7.03 -0.39 -1.89
N ARG A 353 -6.14 -1.32 -2.24
CA ARG A 353 -5.71 -2.39 -1.33
C ARG A 353 -4.61 -1.84 -0.43
N THR A 354 -4.93 -1.71 0.86
CA THR A 354 -3.99 -1.26 1.88
C THR A 354 -3.15 -2.44 2.40
N VAL A 355 -2.16 -2.15 3.24
CA VAL A 355 -1.21 -3.14 3.79
C VAL A 355 -1.89 -4.37 4.40
N GLY A 356 -2.97 -4.17 5.16
CA GLY A 356 -3.76 -5.23 5.76
C GLY A 356 -4.32 -6.21 4.73
N GLU A 357 -5.01 -5.72 3.69
CA GLU A 357 -5.60 -6.56 2.63
C GLU A 357 -4.51 -7.29 1.84
N LEU A 358 -3.38 -6.63 1.58
CA LEU A 358 -2.24 -7.23 0.87
C LEU A 358 -1.66 -8.41 1.67
N ILE A 359 -1.41 -8.23 2.96
CA ILE A 359 -0.91 -9.29 3.84
C ILE A 359 -1.96 -10.39 4.01
N GLN A 360 -3.24 -10.04 4.23
CA GLN A 360 -4.34 -10.99 4.34
C GLN A 360 -4.40 -11.93 3.12
N ASN A 361 -4.25 -11.39 1.91
CA ASN A 361 -4.23 -12.18 0.69
C ASN A 361 -3.06 -13.18 0.64
N GLN A 362 -1.88 -12.80 1.12
CA GLN A 362 -0.72 -13.71 1.18
C GLN A 362 -0.93 -14.82 2.22
N ILE A 363 -1.51 -14.48 3.37
CA ILE A 363 -1.88 -15.47 4.39
C ILE A 363 -2.91 -16.43 3.82
N ARG A 364 -3.96 -15.94 3.14
CA ARG A 364 -4.98 -16.77 2.48
C ARG A 364 -4.36 -17.77 1.50
N VAL A 365 -3.40 -17.31 0.67
CA VAL A 365 -2.66 -18.20 -0.25
C VAL A 365 -1.82 -19.23 0.51
N GLY A 366 -1.13 -18.82 1.56
CA GLY A 366 -0.36 -19.72 2.43
C GLY A 366 -1.23 -20.78 3.12
N MET A 367 -2.37 -20.35 3.66
CA MET A 367 -3.37 -21.19 4.30
C MET A 367 -4.00 -22.17 3.33
N SER A 368 -4.30 -21.77 2.09
CA SER A 368 -4.81 -22.70 1.07
C SER A 368 -3.81 -23.80 0.71
N ARG A 369 -2.50 -23.49 0.69
CA ARG A 369 -1.44 -24.51 0.53
C ARG A 369 -1.38 -25.46 1.72
N MET A 370 -1.52 -24.91 2.94
CA MET A 370 -1.58 -25.70 4.18
C MET A 370 -2.83 -26.59 4.22
N GLU A 371 -3.99 -26.07 3.83
CA GLU A 371 -5.27 -26.81 3.75
C GLU A 371 -5.13 -28.08 2.94
N ARG A 372 -4.46 -27.99 1.78
CA ARG A 372 -4.19 -29.14 0.92
C ARG A 372 -3.37 -30.21 1.63
N VAL A 373 -2.35 -29.80 2.40
CA VAL A 373 -1.51 -30.72 3.20
C VAL A 373 -2.32 -31.35 4.33
N VAL A 374 -3.21 -30.59 4.97
CA VAL A 374 -4.12 -31.10 6.01
C VAL A 374 -5.04 -32.19 5.43
N ARG A 375 -5.70 -31.92 4.29
CA ARG A 375 -6.58 -32.89 3.61
C ARG A 375 -5.83 -34.18 3.25
N GLU A 376 -4.60 -34.06 2.74
CA GLU A 376 -3.76 -35.22 2.41
C GLU A 376 -3.39 -36.03 3.66
N ARG A 377 -3.01 -35.35 4.76
CA ARG A 377 -2.64 -35.99 6.03
C ARG A 377 -3.81 -36.67 6.72
N MET A 378 -5.01 -36.09 6.66
CA MET A 378 -6.23 -36.70 7.21
C MET A 378 -6.50 -38.09 6.60
N THR A 379 -6.19 -38.29 5.33
CA THR A 379 -6.41 -39.58 4.65
C THR A 379 -5.28 -40.59 4.81
N THR A 380 -4.08 -40.15 5.21
CA THR A 380 -2.87 -40.99 5.26
C THR A 380 -2.45 -41.37 6.66
N GLN A 381 -2.79 -40.56 7.68
CA GLN A 381 -2.50 -40.84 9.07
C GLN A 381 -3.58 -41.72 9.72
N ASP A 382 -3.19 -42.43 10.77
CA ASP A 382 -4.11 -43.24 11.57
C ASP A 382 -5.05 -42.35 12.40
N VAL A 383 -6.35 -42.58 12.27
CA VAL A 383 -7.44 -41.72 12.76
C VAL A 383 -7.35 -41.47 14.27
N GLU A 384 -6.95 -42.47 15.05
CA GLU A 384 -6.87 -42.35 16.53
C GLU A 384 -5.64 -41.54 16.99
N ALA A 385 -4.56 -41.54 16.21
CA ALA A 385 -3.30 -40.87 16.52
C ALA A 385 -3.24 -39.41 16.03
N ILE A 386 -4.25 -38.95 15.28
CA ILE A 386 -4.28 -37.59 14.75
C ILE A 386 -4.44 -36.57 15.88
N THR A 387 -3.63 -35.51 15.79
CA THR A 387 -3.76 -34.28 16.58
C THR A 387 -3.63 -33.07 15.65
N PRO A 388 -4.15 -31.89 16.03
CA PRO A 388 -3.96 -30.67 15.22
C PRO A 388 -2.49 -30.42 14.85
N GLN A 389 -1.56 -30.65 15.78
CA GLN A 389 -0.13 -30.46 15.55
C GLN A 389 0.47 -31.41 14.50
N THR A 390 -0.03 -32.65 14.36
CA THR A 390 0.45 -33.58 13.32
C THR A 390 -0.12 -33.26 11.93
N LEU A 391 -1.29 -32.62 11.87
CA LEU A 391 -1.93 -32.20 10.62
C LEU A 391 -1.33 -30.90 10.07
N ILE A 392 -1.06 -29.93 10.94
CA ILE A 392 -0.67 -28.59 10.54
C ILE A 392 0.82 -28.53 10.16
N ASN A 393 1.10 -28.00 8.97
CA ASN A 393 2.45 -27.66 8.54
C ASN A 393 2.51 -26.18 8.17
N ILE A 394 3.19 -25.39 8.98
CA ILE A 394 3.23 -23.93 8.86
C ILE A 394 4.21 -23.42 7.79
N ARG A 395 5.09 -24.29 7.26
CA ARG A 395 6.13 -23.86 6.30
C ARG A 395 5.57 -23.09 5.09
N PRO A 396 4.47 -23.52 4.44
CA PRO A 396 3.89 -22.79 3.32
C PRO A 396 3.33 -21.41 3.71
N VAL A 397 2.83 -21.25 4.94
CA VAL A 397 2.28 -20.00 5.46
C VAL A 397 3.41 -19.00 5.71
N VAL A 398 4.42 -19.41 6.48
CA VAL A 398 5.60 -18.57 6.80
C VAL A 398 6.37 -18.21 5.52
N ALA A 399 6.51 -19.15 4.59
CA ALA A 399 7.17 -18.89 3.31
C ALA A 399 6.43 -17.82 2.48
N ALA A 400 5.10 -17.84 2.44
CA ALA A 400 4.31 -16.85 1.70
C ALA A 400 4.49 -15.43 2.29
N ILE A 401 4.49 -15.31 3.62
CA ILE A 401 4.73 -14.04 4.30
C ILE A 401 6.16 -13.54 4.03
N LYS A 402 7.16 -14.42 4.18
CA LYS A 402 8.57 -14.08 3.93
C LYS A 402 8.82 -13.67 2.48
N GLU A 403 8.21 -14.37 1.52
CA GLU A 403 8.28 -14.04 0.10
C GLU A 403 7.69 -12.65 -0.16
N PHE A 404 6.52 -12.34 0.39
CA PHE A 404 5.91 -11.03 0.25
C PHE A 404 6.80 -9.90 0.78
N PHE A 405 7.29 -9.99 2.02
CA PHE A 405 8.10 -8.93 2.59
C PHE A 405 9.49 -8.82 1.94
N GLY A 406 10.06 -9.92 1.47
CA GLY A 406 11.39 -9.97 0.88
C GLY A 406 11.45 -9.49 -0.57
N THR A 407 10.56 -9.98 -1.45
CA THR A 407 10.69 -9.84 -2.92
C THR A 407 9.52 -9.13 -3.60
N SER A 408 8.44 -8.78 -2.89
CA SER A 408 7.31 -8.08 -3.49
C SER A 408 7.68 -6.68 -3.98
N GLN A 409 7.14 -6.28 -5.14
CA GLN A 409 7.23 -4.90 -5.64
C GLN A 409 6.57 -3.88 -4.69
N LEU A 410 5.63 -4.32 -3.85
CA LEU A 410 4.92 -3.47 -2.89
C LEU A 410 5.66 -3.34 -1.55
N SER A 411 6.56 -4.26 -1.22
CA SER A 411 7.43 -4.19 -0.04
C SER A 411 8.74 -3.51 -0.42
N GLN A 412 8.78 -2.19 -0.29
CA GLN A 412 9.90 -1.36 -0.76
C GLN A 412 10.81 -0.98 0.41
N PHE A 413 12.10 -0.77 0.13
CA PHE A 413 12.98 -0.11 1.09
C PHE A 413 12.43 1.27 1.42
N MET A 414 12.38 1.61 2.70
CA MET A 414 11.87 2.91 3.11
C MET A 414 12.74 4.02 2.50
N ASP A 415 12.08 5.02 1.92
CA ASP A 415 12.75 6.24 1.47
C ASP A 415 13.03 7.08 2.71
N GLN A 416 14.31 7.30 3.01
CA GLN A 416 14.77 7.92 4.25
C GLN A 416 15.81 9.01 3.98
N ASN A 417 15.71 9.68 2.83
CA ASN A 417 16.53 10.87 2.58
C ASN A 417 16.24 11.94 3.65
N ASN A 418 14.96 12.18 3.93
CA ASN A 418 14.48 13.08 4.98
C ASN A 418 13.09 12.61 5.49
N PRO A 419 12.55 13.19 6.59
CA PRO A 419 11.26 12.75 7.13
C PRO A 419 10.08 12.91 6.16
N LEU A 420 10.10 13.91 5.28
CA LEU A 420 9.05 14.08 4.26
C LEU A 420 9.06 12.92 3.27
N SER A 421 10.24 12.48 2.83
CA SER A 421 10.36 11.37 1.87
C SER A 421 9.79 10.08 2.47
N GLY A 422 10.06 9.83 3.75
CA GLY A 422 9.48 8.74 4.52
C GLY A 422 7.97 8.83 4.64
N LEU A 423 7.44 9.99 5.03
CA LEU A 423 6.00 10.22 5.19
C LEU A 423 5.24 10.07 3.86
N THR A 424 5.76 10.66 2.78
CA THR A 424 5.18 10.51 1.45
C THR A 424 5.20 9.05 1.00
N HIS A 425 6.29 8.32 1.22
CA HIS A 425 6.38 6.91 0.80
C HIS A 425 5.31 6.06 1.50
N LYS A 426 5.04 6.29 2.79
CA LYS A 426 3.98 5.59 3.54
C LYS A 426 2.57 5.89 3.00
N ARG A 427 2.34 7.08 2.42
CA ARG A 427 1.06 7.52 1.83
C ARG A 427 0.97 7.34 0.30
N ARG A 428 1.90 6.60 -0.29
CA ARG A 428 1.98 6.38 -1.74
C ARG A 428 0.90 5.42 -2.24
N LEU A 429 0.33 5.74 -3.39
CA LEU A 429 -0.64 4.93 -4.12
C LEU A 429 0.02 4.41 -5.40
N SER A 430 0.08 3.09 -5.58
CA SER A 430 0.68 2.46 -6.76
C SER A 430 -0.35 1.68 -7.57
N ALA A 431 -0.52 2.00 -8.85
CA ALA A 431 -1.29 1.18 -9.79
C ALA A 431 -0.53 -0.07 -10.28
N LEU A 432 0.78 -0.13 -9.98
CA LEU A 432 1.68 -1.22 -10.36
C LEU A 432 1.64 -2.37 -9.33
N GLY A 433 2.13 -3.53 -9.75
CA GLY A 433 2.30 -4.71 -8.89
C GLY A 433 1.34 -5.86 -9.20
N PRO A 434 1.47 -7.00 -8.49
CA PRO A 434 0.63 -8.17 -8.71
C PRO A 434 -0.86 -7.83 -8.56
N GLY A 435 -1.69 -8.22 -9.55
CA GLY A 435 -3.13 -7.90 -9.56
C GLY A 435 -3.51 -6.48 -9.97
N GLY A 436 -2.53 -5.58 -10.09
CA GLY A 436 -2.68 -4.25 -10.71
C GLY A 436 -2.32 -4.26 -12.19
N LEU A 437 -1.81 -3.14 -12.68
CA LEU A 437 -1.35 -2.98 -14.06
C LEU A 437 0.15 -3.25 -14.18
N SER A 438 0.57 -3.77 -15.33
CA SER A 438 1.99 -3.73 -15.70
C SER A 438 2.29 -2.40 -16.39
N ARG A 439 3.51 -1.90 -16.21
CA ARG A 439 3.95 -0.61 -16.79
C ARG A 439 3.75 -0.55 -18.31
N GLU A 440 4.02 -1.65 -19.01
CA GLU A 440 3.92 -1.76 -20.47
C GLU A 440 2.47 -1.83 -20.99
N ARG A 441 1.53 -2.29 -20.15
CA ARG A 441 0.11 -2.39 -20.52
C ARG A 441 -0.72 -1.19 -20.07
N ALA A 442 -0.14 -0.30 -19.28
CA ALA A 442 -0.80 0.92 -18.85
C ALA A 442 -0.80 1.94 -20.01
N GLY A 443 -2.00 2.19 -20.56
CA GLY A 443 -2.23 3.23 -21.56
C GLY A 443 -2.07 4.65 -21.00
N LEU A 444 -2.29 5.65 -21.86
CA LEU A 444 -2.22 7.06 -21.46
C LEU A 444 -3.39 7.46 -20.54
N GLU A 445 -4.61 6.99 -20.84
CA GLU A 445 -5.84 7.32 -20.07
C GLU A 445 -5.69 7.06 -18.56
N VAL A 446 -5.07 5.92 -18.20
CA VAL A 446 -4.87 5.53 -16.79
C VAL A 446 -3.86 6.43 -16.06
N ARG A 447 -3.02 7.16 -16.81
CA ARG A 447 -2.00 8.06 -16.25
C ARG A 447 -2.53 9.47 -16.08
N ASP A 448 -3.66 9.79 -16.72
CA ASP A 448 -4.26 11.11 -16.66
C ASP A 448 -4.98 11.34 -15.34
N VAL A 449 -5.20 12.61 -15.02
CA VAL A 449 -5.93 13.01 -13.82
C VAL A 449 -7.42 12.95 -14.10
N HIS A 450 -8.13 12.06 -13.40
CA HIS A 450 -9.57 11.95 -13.46
C HIS A 450 -10.23 12.91 -12.43
N PRO A 451 -11.37 13.57 -12.72
CA PRO A 451 -12.05 14.50 -11.79
C PRO A 451 -12.34 13.92 -10.39
N SER A 452 -12.70 12.64 -10.30
CA SER A 452 -12.93 11.94 -9.02
C SER A 452 -11.69 11.81 -8.12
N HIS A 453 -10.49 12.11 -8.63
CA HIS A 453 -9.28 12.22 -7.80
C HIS A 453 -9.33 13.40 -6.82
N TYR A 454 -10.19 14.39 -7.07
CA TYR A 454 -10.33 15.56 -6.21
C TYR A 454 -10.53 15.18 -4.74
N GLY A 455 -9.69 15.72 -3.86
CA GLY A 455 -9.73 15.43 -2.42
C GLY A 455 -9.31 14.01 -2.02
N ARG A 456 -8.88 13.16 -2.97
CA ARG A 456 -8.55 11.74 -2.76
C ARG A 456 -7.10 11.42 -3.11
N MET A 457 -6.70 11.70 -4.36
CA MET A 457 -5.33 11.53 -4.84
C MET A 457 -4.83 12.86 -5.38
N CYS A 458 -3.61 13.22 -5.00
CA CYS A 458 -3.02 14.49 -5.41
C CYS A 458 -2.79 14.53 -6.93
N PRO A 459 -3.24 15.59 -7.63
CA PRO A 459 -3.03 15.73 -9.07
C PRO A 459 -1.63 16.27 -9.42
N ILE A 460 -0.84 16.71 -8.43
CA ILE A 460 0.48 17.31 -8.62
C ILE A 460 1.60 16.31 -8.34
N GLU A 461 1.54 15.61 -7.20
CA GLU A 461 2.64 14.75 -6.77
C GLU A 461 2.63 13.39 -7.47
N THR A 462 3.40 13.28 -8.55
CA THR A 462 3.71 12.04 -9.27
C THR A 462 5.15 12.07 -9.79
N PRO A 463 5.87 10.94 -9.91
CA PRO A 463 7.17 10.91 -10.57
C PRO A 463 7.08 11.37 -12.03
N GLU A 464 8.08 12.11 -12.51
CA GLU A 464 8.17 12.64 -13.89
C GLU A 464 8.62 11.61 -14.92
N GLY A 465 9.21 10.51 -14.43
CA GLY A 465 9.77 9.47 -15.28
C GLY A 465 8.72 8.52 -15.89
N PRO A 466 9.10 7.29 -16.24
CA PRO A 466 8.20 6.34 -16.93
C PRO A 466 6.99 5.90 -16.10
N ASN A 467 6.93 6.26 -14.82
CA ASN A 467 5.87 5.93 -13.88
C ASN A 467 4.88 7.09 -13.64
N ILE A 468 4.95 8.17 -14.43
CA ILE A 468 3.99 9.28 -14.35
C ILE A 468 2.54 8.79 -14.40
N GLY A 469 1.71 9.25 -13.46
CA GLY A 469 0.30 8.89 -13.31
C GLY A 469 0.05 7.48 -12.75
N LEU A 470 1.06 6.60 -12.71
CA LEU A 470 0.94 5.25 -12.15
C LEU A 470 1.27 5.20 -10.66
N ILE A 471 1.98 6.22 -10.16
CA ILE A 471 2.32 6.39 -8.76
C ILE A 471 1.87 7.79 -8.35
N GLY A 472 0.95 7.87 -7.41
CA GLY A 472 0.48 9.12 -6.82
C GLY A 472 0.62 9.11 -5.30
N SER A 473 0.24 10.22 -4.67
CA SER A 473 0.16 10.34 -3.22
C SER A 473 -1.28 10.60 -2.78
N LEU A 474 -1.65 10.06 -1.63
CA LEU A 474 -2.93 10.35 -1.00
C LEU A 474 -3.03 11.84 -0.63
N SER A 475 -4.19 12.47 -0.87
CA SER A 475 -4.44 13.86 -0.44
C SER A 475 -4.45 13.98 1.09
N VAL A 476 -4.32 15.21 1.61
CA VAL A 476 -4.17 15.46 3.07
C VAL A 476 -5.31 14.85 3.89
N TYR A 477 -6.57 15.16 3.53
CA TYR A 477 -7.75 14.77 4.31
C TYR A 477 -8.40 13.46 3.87
N ALA A 478 -7.84 12.81 2.85
CA ALA A 478 -8.40 11.58 2.33
C ALA A 478 -8.18 10.43 3.33
N ARG A 479 -9.20 9.57 3.45
CA ARG A 479 -9.15 8.35 4.24
C ARG A 479 -9.63 7.16 3.43
N VAL A 480 -9.35 5.94 3.90
CA VAL A 480 -9.77 4.71 3.22
C VAL A 480 -10.88 4.07 4.05
N ASN A 481 -11.98 3.73 3.40
CA ASN A 481 -13.07 3.05 4.07
C ASN A 481 -12.86 1.52 4.11
N PRO A 482 -13.66 0.76 4.90
CA PRO A 482 -13.49 -0.69 5.02
C PRO A 482 -13.65 -1.47 3.70
N PHE A 483 -14.28 -0.88 2.67
CA PHE A 483 -14.40 -1.48 1.34
C PHE A 483 -13.18 -1.21 0.43
N GLY A 484 -12.26 -0.36 0.88
CA GLY A 484 -11.07 0.05 0.13
C GLY A 484 -11.31 1.24 -0.81
N PHE A 485 -12.43 1.95 -0.73
CA PHE A 485 -12.61 3.20 -1.47
C PHE A 485 -12.03 4.38 -0.69
N ILE A 486 -11.55 5.38 -1.42
CA ILE A 486 -11.02 6.59 -0.83
C ILE A 486 -12.17 7.57 -0.62
N GLU A 487 -12.34 7.99 0.64
CA GLU A 487 -13.32 8.99 1.05
C GLU A 487 -12.63 10.34 1.30
N THR A 488 -13.38 11.41 1.11
CA THR A 488 -12.93 12.77 1.41
C THR A 488 -14.02 13.52 2.20
N PRO A 489 -13.66 14.35 3.19
CA PRO A 489 -14.63 15.02 4.04
C PRO A 489 -15.23 16.25 3.38
N TYR A 490 -16.52 16.46 3.59
CA TYR A 490 -17.26 17.63 3.14
C TYR A 490 -18.15 18.17 4.27
N ARG A 491 -18.35 19.48 4.29
CA ARG A 491 -19.31 20.14 5.18
C ARG A 491 -20.69 20.07 4.55
N LYS A 492 -21.68 19.62 5.31
CA LYS A 492 -23.06 19.60 4.83
C LYS A 492 -23.63 21.01 4.75
N VAL A 493 -24.33 21.30 3.66
CA VAL A 493 -25.07 22.54 3.44
C VAL A 493 -26.56 22.22 3.47
N VAL A 494 -27.33 22.98 4.24
CA VAL A 494 -28.78 22.82 4.33
C VAL A 494 -29.44 24.15 4.04
N ASP A 495 -30.29 24.20 3.01
CA ASP A 495 -31.02 25.40 2.58
C ASP A 495 -30.10 26.64 2.39
N GLY A 496 -28.90 26.42 1.83
CA GLY A 496 -27.89 27.45 1.59
C GLY A 496 -27.13 27.92 2.85
N VAL A 497 -27.28 27.22 3.98
CA VAL A 497 -26.52 27.44 5.22
C VAL A 497 -25.47 26.33 5.37
N VAL A 498 -24.20 26.72 5.43
CA VAL A 498 -23.08 25.79 5.66
C VAL A 498 -23.02 25.41 7.13
N THR A 499 -23.10 24.11 7.41
CA THR A 499 -23.04 23.55 8.76
C THR A 499 -21.61 23.13 9.13
N ASP A 500 -21.41 22.80 10.41
CA ASP A 500 -20.17 22.19 10.91
C ASP A 500 -20.26 20.65 10.94
N GLU A 501 -21.34 20.07 10.42
CA GLU A 501 -21.48 18.61 10.26
C GLU A 501 -20.62 18.16 9.07
N ILE A 502 -19.68 17.24 9.33
CA ILE A 502 -18.74 16.73 8.33
C ILE A 502 -19.12 15.32 7.93
N HIS A 503 -19.38 15.12 6.64
CA HIS A 503 -19.65 13.81 6.04
C HIS A 503 -18.50 13.43 5.13
N TYR A 504 -18.05 12.18 5.25
CA TYR A 504 -17.05 11.62 4.34
C TYR A 504 -17.77 10.93 3.20
N LEU A 505 -17.48 11.34 1.97
CA LEU A 505 -18.15 10.84 0.78
C LEU A 505 -17.17 10.05 -0.09
N THR A 506 -17.61 8.89 -0.58
CA THR A 506 -16.91 8.15 -1.65
C THR A 506 -17.11 8.87 -2.99
N ALA A 507 -16.33 8.48 -4.01
CA ALA A 507 -16.37 9.15 -5.32
C ALA A 507 -17.75 9.07 -5.99
N ASP A 508 -18.43 7.93 -5.88
CA ASP A 508 -19.77 7.70 -6.42
C ASP A 508 -20.90 8.30 -5.57
N GLU A 509 -20.62 8.63 -4.31
CA GLU A 509 -21.50 9.45 -3.48
C GLU A 509 -21.41 10.92 -3.85
N GLU A 510 -20.19 11.43 -4.05
CA GLU A 510 -19.95 12.81 -4.46
C GLU A 510 -20.66 13.15 -5.78
N ASP A 511 -20.64 12.24 -6.77
CA ASP A 511 -21.31 12.44 -8.06
C ASP A 511 -22.83 12.67 -7.96
N ARG A 512 -23.45 12.27 -6.85
CA ARG A 512 -24.90 12.44 -6.61
C ARG A 512 -25.23 13.82 -6.04
N HIS A 513 -24.23 14.61 -5.72
CA HIS A 513 -24.36 15.87 -5.01
C HIS A 513 -23.70 17.02 -5.77
N VAL A 514 -24.07 18.23 -5.39
CA VAL A 514 -23.47 19.46 -5.90
C VAL A 514 -22.59 20.08 -4.81
N VAL A 515 -21.30 20.20 -5.08
CA VAL A 515 -20.30 20.59 -4.07
C VAL A 515 -19.73 21.97 -4.37
N ALA A 516 -19.84 22.89 -3.42
CA ALA A 516 -19.25 24.23 -3.48
C ALA A 516 -17.78 24.25 -3.05
N GLN A 517 -17.02 25.18 -3.62
CA GLN A 517 -15.60 25.33 -3.33
C GLN A 517 -15.35 25.92 -1.93
N ALA A 518 -14.25 25.52 -1.27
CA ALA A 518 -13.85 26.01 0.07
C ALA A 518 -13.76 27.54 0.22
N ASN A 519 -13.45 28.25 -0.86
CA ASN A 519 -13.24 29.71 -0.88
C ASN A 519 -14.53 30.52 -1.13
N SER A 520 -15.69 29.85 -1.17
CA SER A 520 -16.98 30.51 -1.36
C SER A 520 -17.26 31.50 -0.23
N PRO A 521 -17.63 32.77 -0.52
CA PRO A 521 -17.91 33.75 0.52
C PRO A 521 -19.12 33.38 1.37
N ILE A 522 -18.92 33.25 2.68
CA ILE A 522 -19.96 32.96 3.67
C ILE A 522 -20.11 34.11 4.68
N ASP A 523 -21.34 34.37 5.11
CA ASP A 523 -21.62 35.32 6.19
C ASP A 523 -21.38 34.71 7.59
N GLY A 524 -21.53 35.53 8.64
CA GLY A 524 -21.34 35.08 10.03
C GLY A 524 -22.35 34.03 10.51
N ASN A 525 -23.43 33.79 9.76
CA ASN A 525 -24.43 32.76 10.03
C ASN A 525 -24.25 31.53 9.12
N GLY A 526 -23.19 31.48 8.31
CA GLY A 526 -22.89 30.38 7.40
C GLY A 526 -23.66 30.42 6.08
N ARG A 527 -24.40 31.49 5.74
CA ARG A 527 -25.08 31.59 4.44
C ARG A 527 -24.11 32.06 3.35
N PHE A 528 -24.29 31.56 2.14
CA PHE A 528 -23.58 32.11 0.98
C PHE A 528 -23.97 33.57 0.74
N VAL A 529 -22.98 34.43 0.57
CA VAL A 529 -23.20 35.86 0.27
C VAL A 529 -23.67 36.05 -1.16
N GLU A 530 -23.19 35.20 -2.07
CA GLU A 530 -23.52 35.25 -3.49
C GLU A 530 -24.77 34.42 -3.81
N PRO A 531 -25.68 34.92 -4.68
CA PRO A 531 -26.87 34.17 -5.06
C PRO A 531 -26.56 32.98 -5.98
N ARG A 532 -25.43 33.05 -6.71
CA ARG A 532 -24.93 31.97 -7.55
C ARG A 532 -23.52 31.64 -7.12
N VAL A 533 -23.27 30.38 -6.81
CA VAL A 533 -22.01 29.88 -6.25
C VAL A 533 -21.35 28.96 -7.27
N LEU A 534 -20.03 29.03 -7.36
CA LEU A 534 -19.24 28.13 -8.20
C LEU A 534 -19.21 26.74 -7.57
N VAL A 535 -19.65 25.74 -8.32
CA VAL A 535 -19.78 24.36 -7.84
C VAL A 535 -19.19 23.36 -8.82
N ARG A 536 -18.92 22.16 -8.31
CA ARG A 536 -18.55 20.97 -9.09
C ARG A 536 -19.76 20.03 -9.16
N ARG A 537 -20.05 19.51 -10.36
CA ARG A 537 -21.03 18.44 -10.62
C ARG A 537 -20.35 17.17 -11.14
N LYS A 538 -21.13 16.08 -11.27
CA LYS A 538 -20.74 14.84 -11.96
C LYS A 538 -20.05 15.13 -13.30
N ALA A 539 -19.10 14.28 -13.69
CA ALA A 539 -18.28 14.42 -14.90
C ALA A 539 -17.30 15.61 -14.91
N GLY A 540 -17.10 16.27 -13.76
CA GLY A 540 -16.13 17.37 -13.63
C GLY A 540 -16.60 18.68 -14.23
N GLU A 541 -17.91 18.84 -14.45
CA GLU A 541 -18.49 20.09 -14.89
C GLU A 541 -18.43 21.15 -13.78
N VAL A 542 -18.03 22.36 -14.16
CA VAL A 542 -17.93 23.52 -13.27
C VAL A 542 -18.90 24.58 -13.76
N GLU A 543 -19.87 24.94 -12.93
CA GLU A 543 -20.88 25.95 -13.27
C GLU A 543 -21.30 26.77 -12.05
N TYR A 544 -22.07 27.82 -12.32
CA TYR A 544 -22.68 28.66 -11.29
C TYR A 544 -24.12 28.21 -11.04
N VAL A 545 -24.40 27.70 -9.84
CA VAL A 545 -25.75 27.27 -9.44
C VAL A 545 -26.33 28.18 -8.37
N PRO A 546 -27.67 28.24 -8.22
CA PRO A 546 -28.29 28.89 -7.08
C PRO A 546 -27.76 28.32 -5.75
N SER A 547 -27.52 29.18 -4.76
CA SER A 547 -27.01 28.76 -3.45
C SER A 547 -27.90 27.75 -2.70
N SER A 548 -29.18 27.66 -3.07
CA SER A 548 -30.14 26.67 -2.55
C SER A 548 -29.95 25.25 -3.10
N GLU A 549 -29.23 25.09 -4.21
CA GLU A 549 -28.95 23.78 -4.83
C GLU A 549 -27.65 23.14 -4.31
N VAL A 550 -26.89 23.84 -3.46
CA VAL A 550 -25.62 23.34 -2.92
C VAL A 550 -25.90 22.38 -1.76
N ASP A 551 -25.44 21.14 -1.89
CA ASP A 551 -25.60 20.10 -0.87
C ASP A 551 -24.41 20.05 0.10
N TYR A 552 -23.20 20.31 -0.40
CA TYR A 552 -21.96 20.18 0.36
C TYR A 552 -20.96 21.28 -0.01
N MET A 553 -19.97 21.49 0.87
CA MET A 553 -18.84 22.40 0.66
C MET A 553 -17.53 21.73 1.10
N ASP A 554 -16.44 21.98 0.37
CA ASP A 554 -15.10 21.51 0.76
C ASP A 554 -14.71 21.96 2.20
N VAL A 555 -13.91 21.17 2.91
CA VAL A 555 -13.46 21.50 4.28
C VAL A 555 -12.30 22.50 4.32
N SER A 556 -11.41 22.44 3.33
CA SER A 556 -10.21 23.30 3.26
C SER A 556 -9.81 23.53 1.80
N PRO A 557 -9.26 24.70 1.43
CA PRO A 557 -8.75 24.94 0.08
C PRO A 557 -7.66 23.95 -0.36
N ARG A 558 -6.86 23.43 0.59
CA ARG A 558 -5.79 22.46 0.34
C ARG A 558 -6.27 21.01 0.34
N GLN A 559 -7.58 20.76 0.30
CA GLN A 559 -8.15 19.41 0.35
C GLN A 559 -7.68 18.50 -0.81
N MET A 560 -7.43 19.07 -1.99
CA MET A 560 -7.02 18.32 -3.18
C MET A 560 -5.54 17.91 -3.23
N VAL A 561 -4.65 18.61 -2.50
CA VAL A 561 -3.19 18.40 -2.61
C VAL A 561 -2.67 17.34 -1.63
N SER A 562 -1.47 16.81 -1.86
CA SER A 562 -0.76 15.93 -0.92
C SER A 562 -0.06 16.75 0.17
N VAL A 563 0.53 16.07 1.15
CA VAL A 563 1.32 16.70 2.22
C VAL A 563 2.52 17.46 1.67
N ALA A 564 3.30 16.85 0.76
CA ALA A 564 4.48 17.48 0.16
C ALA A 564 4.10 18.69 -0.71
N THR A 565 3.06 18.56 -1.53
CA THR A 565 2.57 19.68 -2.34
C THR A 565 2.01 20.81 -1.47
N ALA A 566 1.36 20.49 -0.35
CA ALA A 566 0.82 21.49 0.58
C ALA A 566 1.89 22.29 1.34
N MET A 567 3.17 21.89 1.27
CA MET A 567 4.30 22.64 1.83
C MET A 567 4.92 23.66 0.87
N ILE A 568 4.43 23.76 -0.37
CA ILE A 568 4.86 24.78 -1.32
C ILE A 568 4.08 26.07 -1.05
N PRO A 569 4.72 27.15 -0.55
CA PRO A 569 4.04 28.43 -0.42
C PRO A 569 3.77 29.02 -1.82
N PHE A 570 2.66 29.74 -1.97
CA PHE A 570 2.26 30.38 -3.24
C PHE A 570 2.04 29.41 -4.40
N LEU A 571 1.69 28.14 -4.11
CA LEU A 571 1.43 27.10 -5.10
C LEU A 571 0.42 27.51 -6.18
N GLU A 572 -0.56 28.33 -5.83
CA GLU A 572 -1.56 28.85 -6.77
C GLU A 572 -0.99 29.77 -7.86
N HIS A 573 0.26 30.22 -7.72
CA HIS A 573 0.98 31.04 -8.68
C HIS A 573 1.96 30.24 -9.55
N ASP A 574 2.14 28.95 -9.27
CA ASP A 574 3.04 28.06 -9.99
C ASP A 574 2.29 27.20 -11.01
N ASP A 575 2.91 26.98 -12.18
CA ASP A 575 2.40 25.99 -13.13
C ASP A 575 2.55 24.57 -12.57
N ALA A 576 1.59 23.70 -12.91
CA ALA A 576 1.53 22.32 -12.38
C ALA A 576 2.81 21.52 -12.64
N ASN A 577 3.50 21.74 -13.78
CA ASN A 577 4.75 21.03 -14.07
C ASN A 577 5.87 21.40 -13.09
N ARG A 578 5.96 22.68 -12.71
CA ARG A 578 6.98 23.17 -11.77
C ARG A 578 6.61 22.84 -10.34
N ALA A 579 5.34 22.90 -9.99
CA ALA A 579 4.83 22.43 -8.71
C ALA A 579 5.12 20.94 -8.48
N LEU A 580 4.95 20.12 -9.52
CA LEU A 580 5.26 18.69 -9.50
C LEU A 580 6.75 18.44 -9.26
N MET A 581 7.63 19.14 -10.00
CA MET A 581 9.07 19.10 -9.79
C MET A 581 9.44 19.53 -8.36
N GLY A 582 8.85 20.63 -7.87
CA GLY A 582 9.08 21.15 -6.52
C GLY A 582 8.69 20.15 -5.43
N ALA A 583 7.51 19.53 -5.52
CA ALA A 583 7.08 18.51 -4.57
C ALA A 583 7.97 17.26 -4.61
N ASN A 584 8.38 16.83 -5.81
CA ASN A 584 9.28 15.69 -5.98
C ASN A 584 10.67 15.94 -5.39
N MET A 585 11.25 17.12 -5.63
CA MET A 585 12.59 17.51 -5.17
C MET A 585 12.66 17.74 -3.65
N GLN A 586 11.58 18.20 -3.01
CA GLN A 586 11.54 18.33 -1.55
C GLN A 586 11.87 17.00 -0.83
N ARG A 587 11.47 15.87 -1.40
CA ARG A 587 11.76 14.53 -0.85
C ARG A 587 13.22 14.09 -1.04
N GLN A 588 13.98 14.80 -1.85
CA GLN A 588 15.39 14.54 -2.14
C GLN A 588 16.32 15.44 -1.32
N ALA A 589 15.77 16.38 -0.54
CA ALA A 589 16.56 17.22 0.35
C ALA A 589 17.35 16.36 1.35
N VAL A 590 18.60 16.74 1.57
CA VAL A 590 19.51 16.03 2.48
C VAL A 590 19.56 16.76 3.83
N PRO A 591 19.57 16.03 4.97
CA PRO A 591 19.72 16.65 6.27
C PRO A 591 21.06 17.35 6.41
N LEU A 592 20.99 18.64 6.72
CA LEU A 592 22.14 19.50 6.99
C LEU A 592 22.62 19.30 8.43
N VAL A 593 23.88 19.64 8.71
CA VAL A 593 24.45 19.62 10.07
C VAL A 593 23.63 20.48 11.04
N ARG A 594 23.09 21.60 10.55
CA ARG A 594 22.14 22.45 11.28
C ARG A 594 20.92 22.67 10.41
N SER A 595 19.74 22.27 10.89
CA SER A 595 18.47 22.60 10.26
C SER A 595 18.08 24.05 10.57
N GLU A 596 17.30 24.67 9.68
CA GLU A 596 16.70 25.99 9.87
C GLU A 596 15.30 25.98 9.25
N ALA A 597 14.30 26.33 10.02
CA ALA A 597 12.91 26.41 9.60
C ALA A 597 12.75 27.52 8.54
N PRO A 598 11.89 27.31 7.54
CA PRO A 598 11.67 28.31 6.51
C PRO A 598 10.98 29.54 7.13
N LEU A 599 11.45 30.73 6.77
CA LEU A 599 10.78 31.98 7.16
C LEU A 599 9.37 32.08 6.58
N VAL A 600 9.22 31.64 5.32
CA VAL A 600 7.95 31.56 4.60
C VAL A 600 7.52 30.10 4.55
N GLY A 601 6.46 29.77 5.27
CA GLY A 601 5.90 28.41 5.34
C GLY A 601 4.38 28.41 5.16
N THR A 602 3.80 27.22 5.23
CA THR A 602 2.38 26.94 4.91
C THR A 602 1.56 26.54 6.14
N GLY A 603 2.22 26.22 7.26
CA GLY A 603 1.61 25.64 8.46
C GLY A 603 1.45 24.12 8.39
N MET A 604 1.83 23.47 7.30
CA MET A 604 1.87 22.00 7.19
C MET A 604 3.16 21.43 7.80
N GLU A 605 4.22 22.23 7.92
CA GLU A 605 5.55 21.82 8.35
C GLU A 605 5.55 21.17 9.74
N LEU A 606 4.78 21.72 10.68
CA LEU A 606 4.64 21.19 12.04
C LEU A 606 4.01 19.79 12.05
N ARG A 607 2.86 19.63 11.38
CA ARG A 607 2.13 18.36 11.35
C ARG A 607 2.87 17.30 10.54
N ALA A 608 3.52 17.69 9.44
CA ALA A 608 4.33 16.78 8.65
C ALA A 608 5.54 16.24 9.43
N ALA A 609 6.22 17.07 10.23
CA ALA A 609 7.35 16.63 11.05
C ALA A 609 6.93 15.67 12.17
N ILE A 610 5.86 16.01 12.91
CA ILE A 610 5.34 15.18 13.99
C ILE A 610 4.86 13.83 13.46
N ASP A 611 3.99 13.85 12.45
CA ASP A 611 3.37 12.63 11.91
C ASP A 611 4.37 11.79 11.08
N ALA A 612 5.53 12.32 10.68
CA ALA A 612 6.59 11.52 10.04
C ALA A 612 7.21 10.50 11.00
N GLY A 613 7.23 10.83 12.30
CA GLY A 613 7.72 9.97 13.39
C GLY A 613 9.23 10.01 13.63
N ASP A 614 9.95 11.03 13.14
CA ASP A 614 11.39 11.17 13.35
C ASP A 614 11.77 12.21 14.42
N VAL A 615 10.81 13.00 14.89
CA VAL A 615 10.90 13.81 16.11
C VAL A 615 10.50 12.97 17.33
N VAL A 616 10.93 13.39 18.53
CA VAL A 616 10.51 12.77 19.79
C VAL A 616 9.41 13.63 20.42
N VAL A 617 8.28 13.00 20.72
CA VAL A 617 7.10 13.63 21.30
C VAL A 617 6.88 13.10 22.72
N ALA A 618 6.45 13.97 23.64
CA ALA A 618 6.10 13.57 24.99
C ALA A 618 4.75 12.82 25.01
N ASP A 619 4.73 11.59 25.52
CA ASP A 619 3.50 10.78 25.59
C ASP A 619 2.54 11.27 26.68
N LYS A 620 3.10 11.83 27.76
CA LYS A 620 2.37 12.33 28.93
C LYS A 620 2.85 13.73 29.31
N ALA A 621 1.95 14.51 29.88
CA ALA A 621 2.30 15.78 30.52
C ALA A 621 3.15 15.54 31.78
N GLY A 622 4.14 16.40 31.98
CA GLY A 622 5.12 16.23 33.04
C GLY A 622 6.17 17.33 33.07
N VAL A 623 7.21 17.13 33.87
CA VAL A 623 8.37 18.02 33.95
C VAL A 623 9.63 17.27 33.52
N ILE A 624 10.54 17.94 32.83
CA ILE A 624 11.85 17.38 32.46
C ILE A 624 12.69 17.24 33.74
N GLU A 625 12.97 15.99 34.12
CA GLU A 625 13.80 15.66 35.28
C GLU A 625 15.28 15.77 34.91
N GLU A 626 15.67 15.17 33.79
CA GLU A 626 17.05 15.12 33.30
C GLU A 626 17.08 15.19 31.77
N VAL A 627 18.03 15.94 31.23
CA VAL A 627 18.27 16.05 29.79
C VAL A 627 19.76 15.82 29.50
N SER A 628 20.02 14.95 28.52
CA SER A 628 21.33 14.63 27.97
C SER A 628 21.25 14.62 26.45
N ALA A 629 22.40 14.67 25.77
CA ALA A 629 22.45 14.49 24.32
C ALA A 629 21.92 13.11 23.87
N ASP A 630 21.96 12.11 24.75
CA ASP A 630 21.59 10.71 24.45
C ASP A 630 20.17 10.33 24.92
N TYR A 631 19.60 11.06 25.89
CA TYR A 631 18.28 10.75 26.42
C TYR A 631 17.62 11.94 27.14
N ILE A 632 16.30 11.88 27.24
CA ILE A 632 15.48 12.82 28.02
C ILE A 632 14.62 12.01 28.99
N THR A 633 14.67 12.33 30.28
CA THR A 633 13.82 11.72 31.30
C THR A 633 12.73 12.70 31.73
N VAL A 634 11.48 12.28 31.55
CA VAL A 634 10.28 13.04 31.92
C VAL A 634 9.67 12.42 33.18
N MET A 635 9.48 13.24 34.20
CA MET A 635 8.67 12.91 35.37
C MET A 635 7.22 13.30 35.06
N ALA A 636 6.38 12.31 34.82
CA ALA A 636 4.96 12.51 34.56
C ALA A 636 4.22 12.94 35.85
N ASP A 637 3.09 13.62 35.68
CA ASP A 637 2.27 14.08 36.81
C ASP A 637 1.71 12.96 37.69
N ASP A 638 1.59 11.76 37.15
CA ASP A 638 1.15 10.56 37.86
C ASP A 638 2.27 9.91 38.71
N GLY A 639 3.48 10.49 38.69
CA GLY A 639 4.66 10.00 39.40
C GLY A 639 5.44 8.92 38.66
N THR A 640 5.05 8.56 37.44
CA THR A 640 5.84 7.66 36.59
C THR A 640 6.98 8.41 35.91
N ARG A 641 8.10 7.72 35.70
CA ARG A 641 9.26 8.25 34.95
C ARG A 641 9.36 7.56 33.61
N HIS A 642 9.53 8.32 32.55
CA HIS A 642 9.73 7.81 31.20
C HIS A 642 10.99 8.39 30.60
N THR A 643 11.84 7.53 30.02
CA THR A 643 13.10 7.94 29.40
C THR A 643 13.05 7.70 27.89
N TYR A 644 13.17 8.79 27.13
CA TYR A 644 13.26 8.77 25.68
C TYR A 644 14.73 8.73 25.27
N ARG A 645 15.14 7.70 24.54
CA ARG A 645 16.51 7.60 24.00
C ARG A 645 16.60 8.30 22.65
N MET A 646 17.65 9.09 22.46
CA MET A 646 17.90 9.81 21.22
C MET A 646 18.67 8.91 20.25
N ARG A 647 18.28 8.97 18.97
CA ARG A 647 19.04 8.36 17.87
C ARG A 647 20.17 9.30 17.47
N LYS A 648 21.42 8.87 17.57
CA LYS A 648 22.61 9.72 17.36
C LYS A 648 23.49 9.14 16.27
N PHE A 649 23.74 9.95 15.23
CA PHE A 649 24.60 9.58 14.10
C PHE A 649 24.27 8.21 13.51
N GLU A 650 22.97 7.90 13.36
CA GLU A 650 22.55 6.66 12.75
C GLU A 650 22.49 6.80 11.23
N ARG A 651 22.90 5.73 10.55
CA ARG A 651 22.81 5.63 9.10
C ARG A 651 21.36 5.42 8.67
N SER A 652 20.88 6.22 7.73
CA SER A 652 19.61 5.96 7.03
C SER A 652 19.82 4.96 5.88
N ASN A 653 18.72 4.44 5.32
CA ASN A 653 18.77 3.57 4.14
C ASN A 653 19.53 4.19 2.93
N HIS A 654 19.63 5.52 2.85
CA HIS A 654 20.27 6.24 1.74
C HIS A 654 21.62 6.86 2.13
N GLY A 655 22.20 6.45 3.26
CA GLY A 655 23.49 6.96 3.74
C GLY A 655 23.43 8.36 4.33
N THR A 656 22.23 8.94 4.54
CA THR A 656 22.07 10.21 5.26
C THR A 656 22.16 10.01 6.76
N CYS A 657 22.48 11.07 7.50
CA CYS A 657 22.59 11.04 8.97
C CYS A 657 21.23 11.29 9.63
N ALA A 658 20.72 10.29 10.35
CA ALA A 658 19.60 10.44 11.27
C ALA A 658 20.15 10.80 12.66
N ASN A 659 19.99 12.06 13.05
CA ASN A 659 20.45 12.57 14.35
C ASN A 659 19.35 13.36 15.03
N GLN A 660 19.00 12.95 16.24
CA GLN A 660 18.05 13.63 17.12
C GLN A 660 18.78 14.53 18.12
N SER A 661 18.17 15.66 18.45
CA SER A 661 18.72 16.63 19.40
C SER A 661 17.62 17.14 20.33
N PRO A 662 17.80 17.08 21.66
CA PRO A 662 16.87 17.67 22.62
C PRO A 662 16.67 19.17 22.37
N ILE A 663 15.45 19.66 22.57
CA ILE A 663 15.11 21.09 22.48
C ILE A 663 14.62 21.69 23.81
N VAL A 664 14.42 20.85 24.83
CA VAL A 664 13.95 21.23 26.17
C VAL A 664 15.11 21.26 27.17
N ASP A 665 14.97 22.08 28.21
CA ASP A 665 15.91 22.19 29.31
C ASP A 665 15.41 21.47 30.58
N ALA A 666 16.33 21.19 31.51
CA ALA A 666 15.97 20.59 32.80
C ALA A 666 15.06 21.53 33.61
N GLY A 667 13.94 21.00 34.09
CA GLY A 667 12.92 21.76 34.80
C GLY A 667 11.80 22.33 33.91
N ASP A 668 11.87 22.16 32.59
CA ASP A 668 10.81 22.59 31.69
C ASP A 668 9.54 21.76 31.88
N ARG A 669 8.40 22.43 31.77
CA ARG A 669 7.09 21.80 31.77
C ARG A 669 6.71 21.42 30.34
N VAL A 670 6.31 20.16 30.13
CA VAL A 670 5.87 19.66 28.83
C VAL A 670 4.44 19.11 28.90
N GLU A 671 3.70 19.27 27.81
CA GLU A 671 2.36 18.72 27.64
C GLU A 671 2.39 17.44 26.78
N ALA A 672 1.34 16.62 26.89
CA ALA A 672 1.20 15.44 26.02
C ALA A 672 1.06 15.87 24.56
N GLY A 673 1.82 15.23 23.67
CA GLY A 673 1.85 15.58 22.25
C GLY A 673 2.81 16.72 21.89
N GLN A 674 3.57 17.26 22.86
CA GLN A 674 4.58 18.29 22.60
C GLN A 674 5.90 17.66 22.12
N VAL A 675 6.55 18.30 21.15
CA VAL A 675 7.90 17.90 20.69
C VAL A 675 8.93 18.24 21.76
N ILE A 676 9.76 17.28 22.13
CA ILE A 676 10.84 17.42 23.13
C ILE A 676 12.24 17.22 22.54
N ALA A 677 12.34 16.61 21.36
CA ALA A 677 13.58 16.56 20.59
C ALA A 677 13.29 16.61 19.09
N ASP A 678 14.08 17.40 18.38
CA ASP A 678 14.07 17.46 16.92
C ASP A 678 14.83 16.26 16.32
N GLY A 679 14.44 15.87 15.11
CA GLY A 679 15.12 14.87 14.29
C GLY A 679 15.90 15.50 13.11
N PRO A 680 16.25 14.70 12.09
CA PRO A 680 16.85 15.23 10.86
C PRO A 680 15.85 16.10 10.10
N CYS A 681 16.32 17.21 9.51
CA CYS A 681 15.48 18.16 8.77
C CYS A 681 14.31 18.73 9.58
N THR A 682 14.49 18.98 10.88
CA THR A 682 13.49 19.64 11.72
C THR A 682 14.11 20.71 12.62
N GLU A 683 13.37 21.79 12.89
CA GLU A 683 13.73 22.80 13.88
C GLU A 683 12.46 23.21 14.66
N ASN A 684 12.51 23.10 15.99
CA ASN A 684 11.41 23.37 16.91
C ASN A 684 10.11 22.64 16.52
N GLY A 685 10.24 21.38 16.08
CA GLY A 685 9.12 20.54 15.64
C GLY A 685 8.56 20.85 14.26
N GLU A 686 9.11 21.81 13.50
CA GLU A 686 8.70 22.09 12.11
C GLU A 686 9.67 21.49 11.09
N MET A 687 9.17 21.08 9.92
CA MET A 687 10.01 20.65 8.80
C MET A 687 10.96 21.77 8.32
N ALA A 688 12.24 21.43 8.26
CA ALA A 688 13.37 22.29 7.94
C ALA A 688 14.29 21.61 6.91
N LEU A 689 13.81 21.53 5.66
CA LEU A 689 14.46 20.81 4.56
C LEU A 689 15.69 21.53 3.97
N GLY A 690 15.95 22.79 4.36
CA GLY A 690 16.99 23.62 3.75
C GLY A 690 17.37 24.83 4.60
N LYS A 691 17.70 25.95 3.94
CA LYS A 691 18.19 27.19 4.56
C LYS A 691 17.54 28.43 3.95
N ASN A 692 17.43 29.48 4.74
CA ASN A 692 17.03 30.80 4.24
C ASN A 692 18.25 31.52 3.66
N LEU A 693 18.26 31.78 2.36
CA LEU A 693 19.38 32.42 1.65
C LEU A 693 18.97 33.78 1.09
N LEU A 694 19.88 34.76 1.16
CA LEU A 694 19.72 36.03 0.46
C LEU A 694 19.98 35.81 -1.04
N VAL A 695 18.94 35.91 -1.85
CA VAL A 695 19.00 35.71 -3.30
C VAL A 695 18.84 37.04 -4.04
N ALA A 696 19.59 37.21 -5.14
CA ALA A 696 19.45 38.31 -6.08
C ALA A 696 19.09 37.77 -7.47
N ILE A 697 18.06 38.33 -8.10
CA ILE A 697 17.61 37.91 -9.42
C ILE A 697 18.23 38.81 -10.49
N MET A 698 19.41 38.44 -10.97
CA MET A 698 20.13 39.12 -12.04
C MET A 698 21.07 38.15 -12.77
N PRO A 699 21.29 38.30 -14.09
CA PRO A 699 22.39 37.64 -14.74
C PRO A 699 23.71 38.18 -14.17
N TRP A 700 24.66 37.29 -13.90
CA TRP A 700 25.95 37.66 -13.31
C TRP A 700 27.08 37.02 -14.11
N GLU A 701 27.67 37.82 -15.01
CA GLU A 701 28.84 37.45 -15.84
C GLU A 701 28.67 36.13 -16.63
N GLY A 702 27.42 35.69 -16.86
CA GLY A 702 27.12 34.42 -17.54
C GLY A 702 27.37 33.17 -16.70
N HIS A 703 27.79 33.29 -15.44
CA HIS A 703 28.02 32.12 -14.56
C HIS A 703 26.71 31.44 -14.13
N ASN A 704 25.60 32.19 -14.11
CA ASN A 704 24.24 31.68 -13.91
C ASN A 704 23.46 31.58 -15.24
N TYR A 705 24.15 31.21 -16.32
CA TYR A 705 23.51 30.93 -17.60
C TYR A 705 22.61 29.68 -17.51
N GLU A 706 21.44 29.75 -18.15
CA GLU A 706 20.35 28.75 -18.01
C GLU A 706 19.93 28.57 -16.54
N ASP A 707 20.07 27.37 -15.98
CA ASP A 707 19.64 27.03 -14.62
C ASP A 707 20.82 26.95 -13.62
N ALA A 708 22.00 27.45 -14.01
CA ALA A 708 23.18 27.44 -13.16
C ALA A 708 23.01 28.41 -11.96
N ILE A 709 23.47 28.00 -10.79
CA ILE A 709 23.40 28.80 -9.56
C ILE A 709 24.81 29.18 -9.11
N ILE A 710 24.99 30.45 -8.76
CA ILE A 710 26.23 30.96 -8.16
C ILE A 710 26.02 31.04 -6.66
N LEU A 711 26.95 30.48 -5.89
CA LEU A 711 26.91 30.51 -4.44
C LEU A 711 28.01 31.42 -3.89
N SER A 712 27.71 32.05 -2.75
CA SER A 712 28.72 32.80 -1.98
C SER A 712 29.61 31.83 -1.22
N ASN A 713 30.93 32.11 -1.19
CA ASN A 713 31.88 31.32 -0.41
C ASN A 713 31.54 31.29 1.10
N ARG A 714 30.79 32.27 1.59
CA ARG A 714 30.27 32.31 2.96
C ARG A 714 29.51 31.03 3.33
N LEU A 715 28.78 30.43 2.39
CA LEU A 715 28.01 29.21 2.64
C LEU A 715 28.91 28.01 2.94
N VAL A 716 30.13 28.01 2.41
CA VAL A 716 31.17 27.00 2.68
C VAL A 716 31.87 27.30 3.99
N GLU A 717 32.26 28.56 4.24
CA GLU A 717 32.96 28.98 5.45
C GLU A 717 32.15 28.76 6.74
N GLU A 718 30.82 28.91 6.65
CA GLU A 718 29.91 28.76 7.78
C GLU A 718 29.18 27.40 7.83
N ASP A 719 29.55 26.45 6.97
CA ASP A 719 28.92 25.11 6.88
C ASP A 719 27.39 25.15 6.68
N VAL A 720 26.90 26.16 5.95
CA VAL A 720 25.45 26.42 5.82
C VAL A 720 24.74 25.27 5.10
N LEU A 721 25.38 24.71 4.08
CA LEU A 721 24.85 23.62 3.25
C LEU A 721 25.64 22.32 3.42
N THR A 722 26.32 22.14 4.55
CA THR A 722 27.10 20.93 4.86
C THR A 722 26.20 19.83 5.40
N SER A 723 26.33 18.61 4.89
CA SER A 723 25.62 17.40 5.34
C SER A 723 26.59 16.32 5.84
N ILE A 724 26.09 15.40 6.67
CA ILE A 724 26.83 14.22 7.13
C ILE A 724 26.30 13.01 6.37
N HIS A 725 27.22 12.26 5.76
CA HIS A 725 26.93 10.98 5.11
C HIS A 725 27.63 9.86 5.86
N ILE A 726 26.94 8.73 6.01
CA ILE A 726 27.44 7.55 6.73
C ILE A 726 27.31 6.35 5.79
N GLU A 727 28.46 5.78 5.45
CA GLU A 727 28.55 4.56 4.67
C GLU A 727 28.93 3.37 5.55
N GLU A 728 28.43 2.20 5.15
CA GLU A 728 28.64 0.95 5.84
C GLU A 728 29.38 0.00 4.91
N HIS A 729 30.53 -0.50 5.37
CA HIS A 729 31.33 -1.47 4.63
C HIS A 729 31.36 -2.78 5.39
N GLU A 730 31.02 -3.86 4.69
CA GLU A 730 30.95 -5.19 5.27
C GLU A 730 31.98 -6.11 4.60
N ILE A 731 32.63 -6.94 5.40
CA ILE A 731 33.39 -8.10 4.93
C ILE A 731 33.21 -9.26 5.89
N ASP A 732 33.12 -10.46 5.35
CA ASP A 732 33.02 -11.68 6.12
C ASP A 732 34.25 -12.58 5.95
N ALA A 733 34.52 -13.36 7.00
CA ALA A 733 35.51 -14.42 7.01
C ALA A 733 34.80 -15.77 6.86
N ARG A 734 35.13 -16.51 5.80
CA ARG A 734 34.46 -17.77 5.45
C ARG A 734 35.39 -18.97 5.52
N ASP A 735 34.83 -20.15 5.73
CA ASP A 735 35.54 -21.40 5.52
C ASP A 735 35.69 -21.70 4.02
N THR A 736 36.93 -21.81 3.56
CA THR A 736 37.24 -22.24 2.19
C THR A 736 37.68 -23.70 2.15
N LYS A 737 37.77 -24.28 0.95
CA LYS A 737 38.28 -25.66 0.77
C LYS A 737 39.73 -25.83 1.20
N LEU A 738 40.52 -24.75 1.22
CA LEU A 738 41.96 -24.77 1.50
C LEU A 738 42.29 -24.37 2.94
N GLY A 739 41.30 -23.91 3.70
CA GLY A 739 41.43 -23.40 5.06
C GLY A 739 40.42 -22.28 5.33
N ALA A 740 40.30 -21.86 6.59
CA ALA A 740 39.50 -20.71 6.96
C ALA A 740 40.17 -19.41 6.50
N GLU A 741 39.37 -18.42 6.08
CA GLU A 741 39.85 -17.04 5.98
C GLU A 741 40.04 -16.47 7.38
N GLU A 742 41.10 -15.69 7.57
CA GLU A 742 41.44 -15.12 8.87
C GLU A 742 41.45 -13.60 8.80
N ILE A 743 40.79 -12.96 9.76
CA ILE A 743 40.93 -11.51 10.00
C ILE A 743 42.14 -11.32 10.91
N THR A 744 43.17 -10.66 10.39
CA THR A 744 44.46 -10.51 11.07
C THR A 744 45.20 -9.28 10.60
N ARG A 745 46.05 -8.75 11.48
CA ARG A 745 46.99 -7.67 11.16
C ARG A 745 48.18 -8.14 10.31
N ASP A 746 48.48 -9.45 10.30
CA ASP A 746 49.59 -10.02 9.53
C ASP A 746 49.24 -10.16 8.04
N ILE A 747 49.27 -9.03 7.32
CA ILE A 747 48.92 -8.96 5.90
C ILE A 747 50.19 -9.04 5.04
N PRO A 748 50.27 -9.97 4.07
CA PRO A 748 51.47 -10.12 3.24
C PRO A 748 51.69 -8.94 2.30
N ASN A 749 52.94 -8.50 2.19
CA ASN A 749 53.41 -7.44 1.27
C ASN A 749 52.82 -6.04 1.53
N VAL A 750 52.34 -5.77 2.74
CA VAL A 750 51.87 -4.45 3.18
C VAL A 750 52.88 -3.87 4.17
N SER A 751 53.17 -2.58 4.07
CA SER A 751 54.10 -1.90 4.99
C SER A 751 53.44 -1.62 6.35
N ASP A 752 54.23 -1.59 7.42
CA ASP A 752 53.74 -1.29 8.78
C ASP A 752 53.10 0.11 8.90
N GLU A 753 53.47 1.05 8.02
CA GLU A 753 52.87 2.39 7.95
C GLU A 753 51.39 2.33 7.53
N VAL A 754 51.03 1.47 6.58
CA VAL A 754 49.63 1.28 6.14
C VAL A 754 48.82 0.52 7.20
N LEU A 755 49.49 -0.31 8.01
CA LEU A 755 48.89 -1.05 9.12
C LEU A 755 48.86 -0.25 10.43
N ALA A 756 49.25 1.03 10.41
CA ALA A 756 49.36 1.85 11.61
C ALA A 756 48.00 2.13 12.25
N ASP A 757 46.93 2.23 11.44
CA ASP A 757 45.57 2.52 11.90
C ASP A 757 44.73 1.29 12.26
N LEU A 758 45.26 0.10 12.01
CA LEU A 758 44.66 -1.17 12.43
C LEU A 758 44.97 -1.49 13.90
N ASP A 759 44.04 -2.16 14.57
CA ASP A 759 44.20 -2.79 15.88
C ASP A 759 44.99 -4.11 15.76
N GLU A 760 45.24 -4.76 16.89
CA GLU A 760 45.95 -6.05 16.96
C GLU A 760 45.27 -7.20 16.20
N ARG A 761 43.97 -7.07 15.90
CA ARG A 761 43.18 -8.05 15.14
C ARG A 761 43.17 -7.72 13.64
N GLY A 762 43.68 -6.57 13.22
CA GLY A 762 43.67 -6.12 11.84
C GLY A 762 42.44 -5.28 11.48
N ILE A 763 41.70 -4.74 12.45
CA ILE A 763 40.52 -3.90 12.21
C ILE A 763 40.89 -2.44 12.50
N VAL A 764 40.51 -1.52 11.61
CA VAL A 764 40.75 -0.08 11.79
C VAL A 764 40.19 0.43 13.11
N ARG A 765 40.84 1.40 13.76
CA ARG A 765 40.38 1.97 15.03
C ARG A 765 39.29 3.02 14.83
N ILE A 766 38.33 3.10 15.75
CA ILE A 766 37.34 4.19 15.79
C ILE A 766 38.07 5.53 15.94
N GLY A 767 37.66 6.51 15.15
CA GLY A 767 38.24 7.86 15.11
C GLY A 767 39.37 8.03 14.09
N ALA A 768 39.86 6.96 13.45
CA ALA A 768 40.84 7.05 12.37
C ALA A 768 40.25 7.77 11.15
N GLU A 769 41.04 8.65 10.54
CA GLU A 769 40.72 9.27 9.25
C GLU A 769 41.28 8.38 8.14
N VAL A 770 40.41 7.91 7.26
CA VAL A 770 40.74 6.98 6.18
C VAL A 770 40.51 7.64 4.82
N ARG A 771 41.33 7.26 3.85
CA ARG A 771 41.28 7.70 2.45
C ARG A 771 41.10 6.52 1.52
N ASP A 772 40.91 6.81 0.24
CA ASP A 772 40.71 5.81 -0.78
C ASP A 772 41.87 4.80 -0.84
N GLY A 773 41.54 3.52 -0.73
CA GLY A 773 42.53 2.42 -0.74
C GLY A 773 43.13 2.05 0.61
N ASP A 774 42.86 2.81 1.68
CA ASP A 774 43.28 2.42 3.04
C ASP A 774 42.57 1.14 3.48
N ILE A 775 43.24 0.35 4.34
CA ILE A 775 42.72 -0.93 4.82
C ILE A 775 41.78 -0.68 6.00
N LEU A 776 40.54 -1.14 5.89
CA LEU A 776 39.55 -1.11 6.97
C LEU A 776 39.60 -2.39 7.81
N VAL A 777 39.65 -3.54 7.14
CA VAL A 777 39.71 -4.86 7.79
C VAL A 777 40.71 -5.73 7.06
N GLY A 778 41.81 -6.04 7.73
CA GLY A 778 42.85 -6.97 7.29
C GLY A 778 42.31 -8.38 7.22
N LYS A 779 42.19 -8.92 6.00
CA LYS A 779 41.73 -10.29 5.76
C LYS A 779 42.71 -11.03 4.86
N VAL A 780 43.08 -12.24 5.27
CA VAL A 780 43.92 -13.13 4.48
C VAL A 780 43.18 -14.43 4.16
N THR A 781 43.26 -14.84 2.89
CA THR A 781 42.64 -16.07 2.39
C THR A 781 43.75 -17.09 2.07
N PRO A 782 43.64 -18.35 2.52
CA PRO A 782 44.59 -19.39 2.16
C PRO A 782 44.57 -19.66 0.64
N LYS A 783 45.76 -19.69 0.05
CA LYS A 783 45.99 -19.89 -1.38
C LYS A 783 46.79 -21.17 -1.58
N GLY A 784 46.29 -22.06 -2.43
CA GLY A 784 47.00 -23.28 -2.83
C GLY A 784 48.26 -22.96 -3.62
N GLU A 785 49.26 -23.83 -3.56
CA GLU A 785 50.46 -23.71 -4.37
C GLU A 785 50.12 -23.82 -5.86
N THR A 786 50.26 -22.71 -6.58
CA THR A 786 50.29 -22.66 -8.04
C THR A 786 51.74 -22.70 -8.52
N GLU A 787 52.01 -23.31 -9.69
CA GLU A 787 53.33 -23.21 -10.32
C GLU A 787 53.71 -21.72 -10.51
N LEU A 788 54.75 -21.27 -9.81
CA LEU A 788 55.29 -19.92 -9.93
C LEU A 788 55.93 -19.76 -11.31
N THR A 789 55.82 -18.55 -11.88
CA THR A 789 56.59 -18.23 -13.09
C THR A 789 58.09 -18.34 -12.80
N PRO A 790 58.93 -18.69 -13.79
CA PRO A 790 60.38 -18.72 -13.62
C PRO A 790 60.95 -17.41 -13.05
N GLU A 791 60.35 -16.27 -13.41
CA GLU A 791 60.69 -14.93 -12.93
C GLU A 791 60.37 -14.74 -11.44
N GLU A 792 59.18 -15.12 -10.98
CA GLU A 792 58.82 -15.07 -9.55
C GLU A 792 59.67 -16.03 -8.71
N ARG A 793 59.97 -17.22 -9.26
CA ARG A 793 60.83 -18.20 -8.60
C ARG A 793 62.26 -17.68 -8.42
N LEU A 794 62.78 -16.94 -9.42
CA LEU A 794 64.08 -16.29 -9.35
C LEU A 794 64.08 -15.14 -8.33
N LEU A 795 63.05 -14.29 -8.34
CA LEU A 795 62.91 -13.19 -7.36
C LEU A 795 62.90 -13.70 -5.92
N ARG A 796 62.12 -14.74 -5.63
CA ARG A 796 62.09 -15.35 -4.28
C ARG A 796 63.44 -15.95 -3.87
N ALA A 797 64.16 -16.57 -4.81
CA ALA A 797 65.49 -17.11 -4.55
C ALA A 797 66.53 -16.02 -4.23
N ILE A 798 66.40 -14.83 -4.84
CA ILE A 798 67.28 -13.68 -4.58
C ILE A 798 66.98 -13.04 -3.23
N PHE A 799 65.71 -12.83 -2.89
CA PHE A 799 65.30 -12.13 -1.66
C PHE A 799 65.15 -13.05 -0.45
N GLY A 800 65.26 -14.37 -0.61
CA GLY A 800 65.10 -15.34 0.48
C GLY A 800 63.67 -15.41 1.03
N GLU A 801 62.68 -14.91 0.27
CA GLU A 801 61.28 -14.90 0.66
C GLU A 801 60.68 -16.31 0.53
N LYS A 802 60.19 -16.86 1.65
CA LYS A 802 59.43 -18.12 1.63
C LYS A 802 58.11 -17.92 0.90
N ALA A 803 57.61 -18.99 0.27
CA ALA A 803 56.25 -18.98 -0.25
C ALA A 803 55.27 -18.70 0.89
N ARG A 804 54.60 -17.54 0.84
CA ARG A 804 53.49 -17.26 1.75
C ARG A 804 52.25 -17.96 1.19
N GLU A 805 51.64 -18.80 2.01
CA GLU A 805 50.48 -19.66 1.67
C GLU A 805 49.15 -18.89 1.72
N VAL A 806 49.18 -17.57 1.91
CA VAL A 806 48.00 -16.72 2.05
C VAL A 806 48.05 -15.52 1.10
N ARG A 807 46.87 -15.04 0.70
CA ARG A 807 46.68 -13.86 -0.17
C ARG A 807 45.89 -12.79 0.59
N ASP A 808 46.27 -11.52 0.40
CA ASP A 808 45.50 -10.35 0.84
C ASP A 808 44.13 -10.27 0.11
N THR A 809 43.06 -10.33 0.89
CA THR A 809 41.66 -10.13 0.50
C THR A 809 40.96 -9.14 1.43
N SER A 810 41.75 -8.22 1.99
CA SER A 810 41.31 -7.21 2.96
C SER A 810 40.24 -6.28 2.40
N LEU A 811 39.38 -5.80 3.28
CA LEU A 811 38.44 -4.72 2.98
C LEU A 811 39.22 -3.40 2.92
N LYS A 812 39.10 -2.71 1.78
CA LYS A 812 39.71 -1.41 1.55
C LYS A 812 38.63 -0.37 1.29
N VAL A 813 38.90 0.88 1.64
CA VAL A 813 38.01 2.00 1.34
C VAL A 813 37.84 2.11 -0.18
N PRO A 814 36.60 2.17 -0.70
CA PRO A 814 36.33 2.36 -2.11
C PRO A 814 36.94 3.65 -2.68
N HIS A 815 37.08 3.70 -4.00
CA HIS A 815 37.63 4.88 -4.67
C HIS A 815 36.67 6.07 -4.56
N GLY A 816 37.20 7.24 -4.18
CA GLY A 816 36.42 8.48 -4.04
C GLY A 816 35.78 8.68 -2.67
N GLU A 817 35.95 7.73 -1.74
CA GLU A 817 35.45 7.83 -0.37
C GLU A 817 36.59 8.19 0.60
N SER A 818 36.28 9.04 1.57
CA SER A 818 37.16 9.38 2.69
C SER A 818 36.33 9.86 3.87
N GLY A 819 36.83 9.68 5.08
CA GLY A 819 36.09 10.08 6.26
C GLY A 819 36.65 9.52 7.56
N LYS A 820 35.86 9.63 8.62
CA LYS A 820 36.20 9.08 9.94
C LYS A 820 35.44 7.78 10.18
N VAL A 821 36.14 6.80 10.75
CA VAL A 821 35.51 5.58 11.25
C VAL A 821 34.76 5.93 12.54
N ILE A 822 33.43 5.89 12.50
CA ILE A 822 32.58 6.26 13.65
C ILE A 822 32.14 5.07 14.52
N GLY A 823 32.08 3.87 13.94
CA GLY A 823 31.57 2.68 14.60
C GLY A 823 32.06 1.42 13.92
N ILE A 824 32.17 0.34 14.69
CA ILE A 824 32.59 -0.97 14.22
C ILE A 824 31.71 -2.00 14.90
N ARG A 825 31.12 -2.88 14.09
CA ARG A 825 30.36 -4.03 14.56
C ARG A 825 31.05 -5.29 14.05
N VAL A 826 31.32 -6.23 14.96
CA VAL A 826 32.01 -7.51 14.69
C VAL A 826 31.15 -8.66 15.17
#